data_AF-A0A6J4L4U1-F1
#
_entry.id   AF-A0A6J4L4U1-F1
#
_cell.length_a   1.000
_cell.length_b   1.000
_cell.length_c   1.000
_cell.angle_alpha   90.00
_cell.angle_beta   90.00
_cell.angle_gamma   90.00
#
_symmetry.space_group_name_H-M   'P 1'
#
loop_
_entity.id
_entity.type
_entity.pdbx_description
1 polymer ?
#
loop_
_entity_poly.entity_id
_entity_poly.type
_entity_poly.pdbx_seq_one_letter_code
_entity_poly.pdbx_strand_id
1 'polypeptide(L)'
;DTQPWAAVDGDPLTAWRPAPWDESGEPPWWRLDTDLQTVAGEMVLTLGQEPGVARPSELRITTDAGEIVVPVEDTGEEQTVPLPEGRTSQITIASTVPADAEGAPSLSIADVRVPGLNVSRSTVTPPAGVVSVYAFDALGGRSGCVTGTDDASLCASGLVRGAEEPTWLDRGFTTPAWFDYELFGTAVARPGRTLDALLAEVRGTPQVVASSESVTDARGSASAAVDGDPGTAWIAGGDDRRPTLELTFPEPRTVDSLRVVTGDGLAAATPTAVSVEAGGLPRTVRLAEDGSASFEPVVTDRLSVTFLLPDEVESLDPYTLWEQRLGVGVSELEIGGPNPVADPSTPVVPECGSGPDVRLDGATMLTTVRTTLGRLESQEPLALEFCDAVPTVKVTAGEHRLRARSSQLLSIDSVTLMRVGWPGDTDQGVRVAADTTSWEAEHRTVQVGARSEDTLLVIPENTNPGWRATLDGQVLGKVAVDGWQQGYIVPAGTAGTVELDFRPGPYYRAALAVGAVAVLLLLLVAVLPARPARARSWRGFHLPARASAVLGALFVPVAVLFGTALYGGVLGLGALAALWLLRQLAGARGHLVLGVIATGTLLAAGAMVLLDPEGAVTGPQALSIVALAAVLAGVLPAAPRATSTPGARLTWPRRWRA
;
A
#
# COMPACT_ATOMS: atom_id res chain seq x y z
N ASP A 1 -6.82 7.71 3.20
CA ASP A 1 -8.17 8.29 3.07
C ASP A 1 -9.34 7.33 3.25
N THR A 2 -9.22 6.02 2.96
CA THR A 2 -10.39 5.09 3.04
C THR A 2 -10.40 4.08 4.20
N GLN A 3 -9.45 4.19 5.12
CA GLN A 3 -9.34 3.34 6.31
C GLN A 3 -10.52 3.54 7.29
N PRO A 4 -10.80 2.59 8.22
CA PRO A 4 -11.89 2.73 9.19
C PRO A 4 -11.87 4.02 10.03
N TRP A 5 -10.67 4.56 10.30
CA TRP A 5 -10.51 5.83 11.00
C TRP A 5 -11.11 7.03 10.26
N ALA A 6 -11.18 6.98 8.92
CA ALA A 6 -11.72 8.06 8.10
C ALA A 6 -13.21 8.33 8.31
N ALA A 7 -13.93 7.42 8.98
CA ALA A 7 -15.33 7.66 9.37
C ALA A 7 -15.46 8.49 10.65
N VAL A 8 -14.37 8.80 11.36
CA VAL A 8 -14.41 9.49 12.68
C VAL A 8 -13.24 10.47 12.86
N ASP A 9 -12.52 10.81 11.80
CA ASP A 9 -11.37 11.72 11.86
C ASP A 9 -11.76 13.21 11.73
N GLY A 10 -13.03 13.47 11.43
CA GLY A 10 -13.63 14.79 11.32
C GLY A 10 -13.17 15.58 10.09
N ASP A 11 -12.61 14.92 9.07
CA ASP A 11 -12.31 15.55 7.78
C ASP A 11 -13.35 15.11 6.72
N PRO A 12 -14.18 16.03 6.18
CA PRO A 12 -15.19 15.69 5.18
C PRO A 12 -14.60 15.28 3.82
N LEU A 13 -13.29 15.47 3.60
CA LEU A 13 -12.59 15.07 2.38
C LEU A 13 -12.11 13.60 2.42
N THR A 14 -12.21 12.95 3.58
CA THR A 14 -11.92 11.54 3.75
C THR A 14 -13.20 10.77 4.02
N ALA A 15 -13.22 9.50 3.62
CA ALA A 15 -14.36 8.64 3.90
C ALA A 15 -13.92 7.19 3.94
N TRP A 16 -14.31 6.47 4.98
CA TRP A 16 -14.18 5.01 4.98
C TRP A 16 -14.98 4.41 3.82
N ARG A 17 -14.41 3.39 3.20
CA ARG A 17 -15.06 2.58 2.16
C ARG A 17 -14.69 1.11 2.36
N PRO A 18 -15.62 0.17 2.09
CA PRO A 18 -15.27 -1.23 1.98
C PRO A 18 -14.28 -1.44 0.82
N ALA A 19 -13.57 -2.57 0.85
CA ALA A 19 -12.76 -2.96 -0.30
C ALA A 19 -13.68 -3.16 -1.53
N PRO A 20 -13.27 -2.72 -2.73
CA PRO A 20 -14.10 -2.84 -3.94
C PRO A 20 -14.32 -4.30 -4.38
N TRP A 21 -13.50 -5.22 -3.87
CA TRP A 21 -13.64 -6.65 -4.11
C TRP A 21 -13.74 -7.36 -2.76
N ASP A 22 -14.98 -7.56 -2.32
CA ASP A 22 -15.28 -8.46 -1.21
C ASP A 22 -15.95 -9.72 -1.75
N GLU A 23 -15.23 -10.84 -1.71
CA GLU A 23 -15.72 -12.15 -2.14
C GLU A 23 -16.73 -12.78 -1.15
N SER A 24 -16.95 -12.15 0.01
CA SER A 24 -17.85 -12.67 1.05
C SER A 24 -19.32 -12.67 0.62
N GLY A 25 -19.72 -11.75 -0.26
CA GLY A 25 -21.13 -11.49 -0.59
C GLY A 25 -21.94 -10.99 0.62
N GLU A 26 -21.28 -10.53 1.69
CA GLU A 26 -21.95 -9.95 2.85
C GLU A 26 -22.20 -8.45 2.63
N PRO A 27 -23.25 -7.87 3.25
CA PRO A 27 -23.41 -6.43 3.25
C PRO A 27 -22.23 -5.76 3.98
N PRO A 28 -21.58 -4.75 3.37
CA PRO A 28 -20.46 -4.08 3.99
C PRO A 28 -20.90 -3.38 5.28
N TRP A 29 -20.00 -3.32 6.26
CA TRP A 29 -20.27 -2.71 7.54
C TRP A 29 -19.03 -2.02 8.13
N TRP A 30 -19.28 -1.01 8.95
CA TRP A 30 -18.31 -0.31 9.78
C TRP A 30 -18.73 -0.38 11.25
N ARG A 31 -17.77 -0.44 12.16
CA ARG A 31 -18.04 -0.61 13.60
C ARG A 31 -17.16 0.28 14.46
N LEU A 32 -17.78 0.87 15.47
CA LEU A 32 -17.14 1.53 16.59
C LEU A 32 -17.35 0.69 17.85
N ASP A 33 -16.25 0.23 18.45
CA ASP A 33 -16.24 -0.44 19.76
C ASP A 33 -15.63 0.49 20.82
N THR A 34 -16.18 0.50 22.03
CA THR A 34 -15.78 1.38 23.12
C THR A 34 -15.75 0.63 24.45
N ASP A 35 -14.76 0.94 25.30
CA ASP A 35 -14.66 0.36 26.65
C ASP A 35 -15.68 0.97 27.63
N LEU A 36 -16.14 2.20 27.35
CA LEU A 36 -17.08 2.95 28.17
C LEU A 36 -18.45 2.98 27.48
N GLN A 37 -19.46 2.40 28.14
CA GLN A 37 -20.83 2.46 27.62
C GLN A 37 -21.33 3.90 27.55
N THR A 38 -21.88 4.28 26.39
CA THR A 38 -22.59 5.55 26.17
C THR A 38 -24.11 5.34 26.16
N VAL A 39 -24.84 6.43 26.35
CA VAL A 39 -26.30 6.50 26.16
C VAL A 39 -26.54 7.64 25.16
N ALA A 40 -26.72 7.29 23.90
CA ALA A 40 -27.05 8.21 22.83
C ALA A 40 -28.31 7.70 22.13
N GLY A 41 -29.31 8.57 21.93
CA GLY A 41 -30.53 8.23 21.19
C GLY A 41 -30.41 8.49 19.68
N GLU A 42 -29.35 9.17 19.26
CA GLU A 42 -29.08 9.54 17.88
C GLU A 42 -27.57 9.71 17.66
N MET A 43 -27.16 9.68 16.39
CA MET A 43 -25.82 10.04 15.92
C MET A 43 -25.95 10.97 14.72
N VAL A 44 -24.90 11.74 14.44
CA VAL A 44 -24.76 12.48 13.18
C VAL A 44 -23.89 11.66 12.23
N LEU A 45 -24.38 11.44 11.01
CA LEU A 45 -23.75 10.62 9.98
C LEU A 45 -23.60 11.46 8.70
N THR A 46 -22.43 11.35 8.08
CA THR A 46 -22.16 11.93 6.75
C THR A 46 -21.74 10.82 5.81
N LEU A 47 -22.40 10.73 4.65
CA LEU A 47 -22.11 9.69 3.65
C LEU A 47 -21.17 10.21 2.56
N GLY A 48 -20.10 9.48 2.29
CA GLY A 48 -19.19 9.77 1.20
C GLY A 48 -19.84 9.51 -0.17
N GLN A 49 -19.31 10.14 -1.22
CA GLN A 49 -19.68 9.86 -2.61
C GLN A 49 -18.66 8.92 -3.24
N GLU A 50 -19.14 7.94 -4.00
CA GLU A 50 -18.33 7.23 -4.98
C GLU A 50 -18.77 7.66 -6.39
N PRO A 51 -17.85 8.11 -7.25
CA PRO A 51 -18.21 8.56 -8.59
C PRO A 51 -18.99 7.51 -9.38
N GLY A 52 -20.16 7.88 -9.90
CA GLY A 52 -21.00 6.97 -10.70
C GLY A 52 -21.80 5.92 -9.91
N VAL A 53 -21.69 5.87 -8.57
CA VAL A 53 -22.44 4.94 -7.72
C VAL A 53 -23.33 5.72 -6.75
N ALA A 54 -24.61 5.32 -6.63
CA ALA A 54 -25.55 5.95 -5.72
C ALA A 54 -25.20 5.64 -4.26
N ARG A 55 -25.51 6.56 -3.34
CA ARG A 55 -25.49 6.28 -1.89
C ARG A 55 -26.63 5.34 -1.50
N PRO A 56 -26.52 4.66 -0.34
CA PRO A 56 -27.62 3.84 0.19
C PRO A 56 -28.84 4.71 0.49
N SER A 57 -30.05 4.18 0.32
CA SER A 57 -31.30 4.83 0.73
C SER A 57 -31.75 4.44 2.14
N GLU A 58 -31.16 3.40 2.71
CA GLU A 58 -31.36 2.94 4.07
C GLU A 58 -30.09 2.27 4.61
N LEU A 59 -29.94 2.26 5.93
CA LEU A 59 -28.83 1.63 6.65
C LEU A 59 -29.37 0.78 7.79
N ARG A 60 -28.65 -0.29 8.14
CA ARG A 60 -28.89 -1.08 9.34
C ARG A 60 -27.94 -0.60 10.44
N ILE A 61 -28.52 -0.18 11.56
CA ILE A 61 -27.78 0.27 12.75
C ILE A 61 -27.97 -0.76 13.86
N THR A 62 -26.88 -1.37 14.30
CA THR A 62 -26.87 -2.40 15.35
C THR A 62 -26.06 -1.94 16.56
N THR A 63 -26.63 -2.09 17.76
CA THR A 63 -26.02 -1.76 19.05
C THR A 63 -26.26 -2.90 20.05
N ASP A 64 -25.71 -2.80 21.27
CA ASP A 64 -26.03 -3.75 22.35
C ASP A 64 -27.51 -3.74 22.74
N ALA A 65 -28.19 -2.61 22.53
CA ALA A 65 -29.59 -2.42 22.90
C ALA A 65 -30.58 -2.95 21.86
N GLY A 66 -30.11 -3.27 20.66
CA GLY A 66 -30.93 -3.80 19.57
C GLY A 66 -30.48 -3.32 18.20
N GLU A 67 -31.38 -3.46 17.23
CA GLU A 67 -31.15 -3.14 15.83
C GLU A 67 -32.31 -2.33 15.26
N ILE A 68 -32.01 -1.38 14.39
CA ILE A 68 -32.98 -0.58 13.64
C ILE A 68 -32.50 -0.41 12.19
N VAL A 69 -33.44 -0.37 11.24
CA VAL A 69 -33.18 0.04 9.85
C VAL A 69 -33.72 1.45 9.68
N VAL A 70 -32.89 2.35 9.18
CA VAL A 70 -33.16 3.79 9.11
C VAL A 70 -33.03 4.27 7.66
N PRO A 71 -34.00 5.03 7.13
CA PRO A 71 -33.84 5.67 5.84
C PRO A 71 -32.79 6.79 5.93
N VAL A 72 -32.03 6.99 4.85
CA VAL A 72 -31.05 8.06 4.70
C VAL A 72 -31.23 8.73 3.34
N GLU A 73 -30.86 10.00 3.24
CA GLU A 73 -30.92 10.78 2.01
C GLU A 73 -29.65 10.54 1.18
N ASP A 74 -29.80 10.55 -0.15
CA ASP A 74 -28.67 10.55 -1.09
C ASP A 74 -28.03 11.94 -1.14
N THR A 75 -27.34 12.28 -0.05
CA THR A 75 -26.65 13.55 0.14
C THR A 75 -25.35 13.33 0.91
N GLY A 76 -24.35 14.16 0.62
CA GLY A 76 -23.11 14.26 1.38
C GLY A 76 -23.19 15.22 2.57
N GLU A 77 -24.36 15.81 2.82
CA GLU A 77 -24.62 16.65 3.99
C GLU A 77 -24.76 15.82 5.27
N GLU A 78 -24.60 16.47 6.42
CA GLU A 78 -24.79 15.84 7.74
C GLU A 78 -26.25 15.43 7.95
N GLN A 79 -26.47 14.19 8.39
CA GLN A 79 -27.80 13.64 8.67
C GLN A 79 -27.87 13.10 10.09
N THR A 80 -28.93 13.44 10.83
CA THR A 80 -29.18 12.88 12.16
C THR A 80 -29.92 11.56 12.04
N VAL A 81 -29.32 10.49 12.58
CA VAL A 81 -29.80 9.11 12.48
C VAL A 81 -30.09 8.56 13.88
N PRO A 82 -31.26 7.94 14.14
CA PRO A 82 -31.58 7.42 15.46
C PRO A 82 -30.76 6.17 15.80
N LEU A 83 -30.43 6.03 17.09
CA LEU A 83 -29.82 4.83 17.67
C LEU A 83 -30.86 4.07 18.50
N PRO A 84 -30.78 2.73 18.59
CA PRO A 84 -31.61 1.94 19.51
C PRO A 84 -31.47 2.44 20.96
N GLU A 85 -32.59 2.61 21.66
CA GLU A 85 -32.59 3.12 23.04
C GLU A 85 -31.92 2.15 24.01
N GLY A 86 -30.83 2.56 24.63
CA GLY A 86 -30.17 1.81 25.69
C GLY A 86 -28.72 2.22 25.91
N ARG A 87 -28.06 1.53 26.84
CA ARG A 87 -26.62 1.66 27.03
C ARG A 87 -25.92 0.81 25.98
N THR A 88 -24.92 1.36 25.29
CA THR A 88 -24.14 0.58 24.34
C THR A 88 -22.66 0.91 24.40
N SER A 89 -21.85 -0.11 24.21
CA SER A 89 -20.40 -0.10 23.98
C SER A 89 -20.05 -0.24 22.50
N GLN A 90 -21.02 -0.52 21.61
CA GLN A 90 -20.77 -0.84 20.22
C GLN A 90 -21.82 -0.22 19.29
N ILE A 91 -21.38 0.37 18.19
CA ILE A 91 -22.27 0.84 17.12
C ILE A 91 -21.77 0.25 15.80
N THR A 92 -22.60 -0.52 15.11
CA THR A 92 -22.32 -1.03 13.76
C THR A 92 -23.26 -0.38 12.77
N ILE A 93 -22.71 0.17 11.69
CA ILE A 93 -23.43 0.77 10.56
C ILE A 93 -23.20 -0.14 9.36
N ALA A 94 -24.26 -0.73 8.81
CA ALA A 94 -24.17 -1.68 7.71
C ALA A 94 -25.10 -1.31 6.55
N SER A 95 -24.70 -1.68 5.35
CA SER A 95 -25.59 -1.72 4.20
C SER A 95 -26.68 -2.76 4.43
N THR A 96 -27.88 -2.54 3.87
CA THR A 96 -28.92 -3.57 3.83
C THR A 96 -28.80 -4.48 2.61
N VAL A 97 -27.93 -4.12 1.66
CA VAL A 97 -27.70 -4.82 0.38
C VAL A 97 -26.27 -5.39 0.36
N PRO A 98 -26.08 -6.66 -0.06
CA PRO A 98 -24.77 -7.26 -0.32
C PRO A 98 -23.90 -6.45 -1.29
N ALA A 99 -22.58 -6.45 -1.09
CA ALA A 99 -21.64 -5.70 -1.93
C ALA A 99 -21.60 -6.20 -3.39
N ASP A 100 -21.87 -7.48 -3.63
CA ASP A 100 -21.81 -8.14 -4.94
C ASP A 100 -23.14 -8.10 -5.71
N ALA A 101 -24.19 -7.50 -5.13
CA ALA A 101 -25.48 -7.37 -5.78
C ALA A 101 -25.40 -6.37 -6.95
N GLU A 102 -26.09 -6.69 -8.05
CA GLU A 102 -26.18 -5.80 -9.21
C GLU A 102 -26.81 -4.44 -8.82
N GLY A 103 -26.08 -3.35 -9.04
CA GLY A 103 -26.52 -2.00 -8.66
C GLY A 103 -26.50 -1.72 -7.15
N ALA A 104 -25.73 -2.50 -6.37
CA ALA A 104 -25.54 -2.23 -4.95
C ALA A 104 -25.08 -0.78 -4.71
N PRO A 105 -25.67 -0.06 -3.76
CA PRO A 105 -25.21 1.28 -3.40
C PRO A 105 -23.83 1.22 -2.73
N SER A 106 -23.04 2.28 -2.87
CA SER A 106 -21.73 2.39 -2.21
C SER A 106 -21.89 2.80 -0.76
N LEU A 107 -21.55 1.91 0.18
CA LEU A 107 -21.45 2.29 1.60
C LEU A 107 -20.13 3.03 1.83
N SER A 108 -20.14 4.35 1.66
CA SER A 108 -19.03 5.22 2.03
C SER A 108 -19.45 6.11 3.22
N ILE A 109 -18.63 6.13 4.28
CA ILE A 109 -18.93 6.89 5.50
C ILE A 109 -17.83 7.94 5.70
N ALA A 110 -18.21 9.21 5.55
CA ALA A 110 -17.30 10.35 5.68
C ALA A 110 -17.12 10.81 7.12
N ASP A 111 -18.18 10.78 7.94
CA ASP A 111 -18.08 11.16 9.35
C ASP A 111 -19.19 10.50 10.18
N VAL A 112 -18.89 10.20 11.44
CA VAL A 112 -19.80 9.65 12.43
C VAL A 112 -19.51 10.32 13.76
N ARG A 113 -20.48 11.10 14.26
CA ARG A 113 -20.42 11.75 15.57
C ARG A 113 -21.52 11.23 16.47
N VAL A 114 -21.12 10.62 17.58
CA VAL A 114 -22.03 10.09 18.59
C VAL A 114 -21.94 10.97 19.83
N PRO A 115 -23.04 11.59 20.28
CA PRO A 115 -23.06 12.39 21.51
C PRO A 115 -22.45 11.64 22.70
N GLY A 116 -21.55 12.30 23.42
CA GLY A 116 -20.87 11.73 24.59
C GLY A 116 -19.65 10.84 24.29
N LEU A 117 -19.35 10.57 23.02
CA LEU A 117 -18.13 9.88 22.60
C LEU A 117 -17.16 10.86 21.95
N ASN A 118 -15.90 10.81 22.38
CA ASN A 118 -14.78 11.48 21.72
C ASN A 118 -13.77 10.42 21.33
N VAL A 119 -13.57 10.22 20.03
CA VAL A 119 -12.64 9.23 19.50
C VAL A 119 -11.34 9.94 19.11
N SER A 120 -10.20 9.35 19.44
CA SER A 120 -8.88 9.83 18.98
C SER A 120 -8.01 8.64 18.65
N ARG A 121 -7.24 8.74 17.56
CA ARG A 121 -6.21 7.77 17.20
C ARG A 121 -4.84 8.33 17.56
N SER A 122 -3.99 7.51 18.15
CA SER A 122 -2.59 7.84 18.46
C SER A 122 -1.71 6.66 18.09
N THR A 123 -0.58 6.94 17.47
CA THR A 123 0.46 5.93 17.23
C THR A 123 1.42 5.95 18.40
N VAL A 124 1.61 4.80 19.07
CA VAL A 124 2.49 4.70 20.24
C VAL A 124 3.86 4.17 19.83
N THR A 125 4.89 4.98 20.07
CA THR A 125 6.29 4.62 19.82
C THR A 125 6.75 3.61 20.87
N PRO A 126 7.35 2.49 20.48
CA PRO A 126 7.90 1.53 21.43
C PRO A 126 8.92 2.19 22.38
N PRO A 127 8.95 1.82 23.67
CA PRO A 127 9.92 2.37 24.60
C PRO A 127 11.34 2.00 24.16
N ALA A 128 12.23 2.99 24.15
CA ALA A 128 13.64 2.83 23.88
C ALA A 128 14.46 3.33 25.07
N GLY A 129 15.79 3.19 24.98
CA GLY A 129 16.71 3.79 25.95
C GLY A 129 16.74 5.32 25.84
N VAL A 130 17.93 5.88 25.96
CA VAL A 130 18.12 7.32 25.76
C VAL A 130 18.00 7.64 24.26
N VAL A 131 16.99 8.42 23.88
CA VAL A 131 16.69 8.76 22.47
C VAL A 131 17.17 10.16 22.11
N SER A 132 18.04 10.29 21.10
CA SER A 132 18.54 11.59 20.66
C SER A 132 17.53 12.39 19.83
N VAL A 133 16.73 11.71 19.02
CA VAL A 133 15.75 12.32 18.12
C VAL A 133 14.47 11.49 18.13
N TYR A 134 13.33 12.15 18.35
CA TYR A 134 12.03 11.61 17.96
C TYR A 134 11.59 12.36 16.71
N ALA A 135 11.44 11.66 15.59
CA ALA A 135 10.92 12.22 14.35
C ALA A 135 9.56 11.60 14.07
N PHE A 136 8.56 12.44 13.89
CA PHE A 136 7.19 12.01 13.66
C PHE A 136 6.64 12.67 12.41
N ASP A 137 6.36 11.85 11.42
CA ASP A 137 5.81 12.29 10.14
C ASP A 137 4.32 11.98 10.07
N ALA A 138 3.57 12.89 9.44
CA ALA A 138 2.22 12.67 8.96
C ALA A 138 2.29 12.23 7.51
N LEU A 139 1.54 11.19 7.13
CA LEU A 139 1.47 10.76 5.74
C LEU A 139 0.51 11.67 4.98
N GLY A 140 1.09 12.61 4.23
CA GLY A 140 0.38 13.58 3.40
C GLY A 140 -0.42 12.94 2.26
N GLY A 141 -1.47 13.65 1.85
CA GLY A 141 -2.29 13.31 0.69
C GLY A 141 -1.70 13.82 -0.63
N ARG A 142 -2.49 13.74 -1.70
CA ARG A 142 -2.23 14.40 -2.98
C ARG A 142 -3.44 15.26 -3.32
N SER A 143 -3.19 16.53 -3.63
CA SER A 143 -4.21 17.55 -3.92
C SER A 143 -4.89 17.42 -5.29
N GLY A 144 -4.36 16.56 -6.18
CA GLY A 144 -4.98 16.22 -7.46
C GLY A 144 -4.40 16.91 -8.69
N CYS A 145 -3.37 17.75 -8.54
CA CYS A 145 -2.69 18.41 -9.66
C CYS A 145 -1.21 18.01 -9.76
N VAL A 146 -0.73 17.81 -10.99
CA VAL A 146 0.67 17.56 -11.31
C VAL A 146 1.16 18.55 -12.35
N THR A 147 2.43 18.91 -12.32
CA THR A 147 3.03 19.78 -13.33
C THR A 147 3.41 18.95 -14.56
N GLY A 148 2.91 19.34 -15.74
CA GLY A 148 3.24 18.74 -17.02
C GLY A 148 4.65 19.09 -17.51
N THR A 149 5.05 18.56 -18.67
CA THR A 149 6.36 18.87 -19.29
C THR A 149 6.47 20.30 -19.80
N ASP A 150 5.32 20.94 -20.04
CA ASP A 150 5.19 22.29 -20.58
C ASP A 150 4.89 23.30 -19.46
N ASP A 151 5.20 22.92 -18.20
CA ASP A 151 4.94 23.66 -16.95
C ASP A 151 3.45 23.93 -16.62
N ALA A 152 2.51 23.56 -17.50
CA ALA A 152 1.07 23.62 -17.23
C ALA A 152 0.62 22.63 -16.14
N SER A 153 -0.37 23.04 -15.35
CA SER A 153 -0.99 22.21 -14.31
C SER A 153 -2.00 21.25 -14.93
N LEU A 154 -1.81 19.95 -14.70
CA LEU A 154 -2.73 18.89 -15.06
C LEU A 154 -3.47 18.42 -13.81
N CYS A 155 -4.71 18.87 -13.67
CA CYS A 155 -5.56 18.59 -12.52
C CYS A 155 -6.65 17.58 -12.87
N ALA A 156 -6.87 16.60 -12.00
CA ALA A 156 -7.98 15.66 -12.14
C ALA A 156 -8.43 15.13 -10.76
N SER A 157 -9.74 15.01 -10.58
CA SER A 157 -10.35 14.45 -9.37
C SER A 157 -9.80 13.05 -9.03
N GLY A 158 -9.55 12.20 -10.04
CA GLY A 158 -8.98 10.87 -9.86
C GLY A 158 -7.53 10.83 -9.35
N LEU A 159 -6.80 11.96 -9.39
CA LEU A 159 -5.45 12.06 -8.84
C LEU A 159 -5.45 12.41 -7.34
N VAL A 160 -6.57 12.93 -6.83
CA VAL A 160 -6.74 13.30 -5.43
C VAL A 160 -6.60 12.06 -4.55
N ARG A 161 -5.83 12.17 -3.48
CA ARG A 161 -5.79 11.18 -2.39
C ARG A 161 -5.80 11.92 -1.06
N GLY A 162 -6.74 11.60 -0.19
CA GLY A 162 -6.77 12.22 1.13
C GLY A 162 -5.61 11.72 2.00
N ALA A 163 -5.14 12.59 2.90
CA ALA A 163 -4.08 12.25 3.85
C ALA A 163 -4.50 11.11 4.79
N GLU A 164 -3.52 10.41 5.38
CA GLU A 164 -3.83 9.40 6.40
C GLU A 164 -4.20 10.05 7.74
N GLU A 165 -3.61 11.21 8.00
CA GLU A 165 -3.74 12.01 9.23
C GLU A 165 -4.03 13.47 8.88
N PRO A 166 -5.20 13.77 8.27
CA PRO A 166 -5.46 15.09 7.71
C PRO A 166 -5.55 16.20 8.77
N THR A 167 -6.13 15.88 9.93
CA THR A 167 -6.42 16.87 10.98
C THR A 167 -5.39 16.84 12.10
N TRP A 168 -4.87 15.66 12.46
CA TRP A 168 -4.03 15.47 13.65
C TRP A 168 -2.89 14.49 13.38
N LEU A 169 -1.67 14.93 13.65
CA LEU A 169 -0.53 14.08 13.95
C LEU A 169 -0.56 13.79 15.47
N ASP A 170 -0.74 12.53 15.89
CA ASP A 170 -0.84 12.17 17.32
C ASP A 170 0.08 10.99 17.65
N ARG A 171 1.02 11.22 18.56
CA ARG A 171 2.12 10.31 18.87
C ARG A 171 2.29 10.18 20.38
N GLY A 172 2.24 8.94 20.86
CA GLY A 172 2.66 8.57 22.21
C GLY A 172 4.13 8.16 22.22
N PHE A 173 4.89 8.58 23.22
CA PHE A 173 6.26 8.11 23.42
C PHE A 173 6.63 8.09 24.91
N THR A 174 7.72 7.42 25.25
CA THR A 174 8.19 7.31 26.63
C THR A 174 9.64 7.75 26.73
N THR A 175 9.99 8.45 27.80
CA THR A 175 11.38 8.77 28.11
C THR A 175 11.81 8.13 29.44
N PRO A 176 13.06 7.63 29.54
CA PRO A 176 13.53 6.95 30.76
C PRO A 176 13.96 7.90 31.88
N ALA A 177 14.22 9.16 31.56
CA ALA A 177 14.73 10.19 32.46
C ALA A 177 14.38 11.57 31.90
N TRP A 178 14.59 12.62 32.69
CA TRP A 178 14.39 13.99 32.20
C TRP A 178 15.46 14.38 31.19
N PHE A 179 15.02 14.91 30.04
CA PHE A 179 15.85 15.55 29.02
C PHE A 179 15.20 16.82 28.48
N ASP A 180 16.03 17.70 27.92
CA ASP A 180 15.58 18.89 27.19
C ASP A 180 15.66 18.61 25.68
N TYR A 181 14.61 18.99 24.94
CA TYR A 181 14.50 18.81 23.50
C TYR A 181 14.18 20.13 22.82
N GLU A 182 14.83 20.40 21.68
CA GLU A 182 14.43 21.41 20.71
C GLU A 182 13.37 20.84 19.78
N LEU A 183 12.32 21.62 19.51
CA LEU A 183 11.23 21.25 18.62
C LEU A 183 11.40 21.90 17.25
N PHE A 184 11.16 21.09 16.23
CA PHE A 184 11.07 21.50 14.83
C PHE A 184 9.78 20.95 14.26
N GLY A 185 9.21 21.63 13.29
CA GLY A 185 8.06 21.10 12.54
C GLY A 185 8.06 21.59 11.11
N THR A 186 7.48 20.78 10.24
CA THR A 186 7.19 21.13 8.85
C THR A 186 5.69 21.06 8.60
N ALA A 187 5.22 21.88 7.68
CA ALA A 187 3.85 21.88 7.20
C ALA A 187 3.80 22.15 5.71
N VAL A 188 2.70 21.80 5.07
CA VAL A 188 2.41 22.12 3.66
C VAL A 188 1.13 22.96 3.59
N ALA A 189 1.00 23.78 2.54
CA ALA A 189 -0.24 24.51 2.30
C ALA A 189 -1.41 23.54 2.19
N ARG A 190 -2.52 23.84 2.88
CA ARG A 190 -3.73 23.02 2.85
C ARG A 190 -4.66 23.57 1.76
N PRO A 191 -4.91 22.81 0.68
CA PRO A 191 -5.83 23.24 -0.37
C PRO A 191 -7.24 23.54 0.15
N GLY A 192 -7.87 24.57 -0.39
CA GLY A 192 -9.25 24.97 -0.09
C GLY A 192 -9.41 26.47 0.16
N ARG A 193 -10.66 26.87 0.42
CA ARG A 193 -11.11 28.28 0.41
C ARG A 193 -10.30 29.23 1.29
N THR A 194 -9.77 28.77 2.42
CA THR A 194 -8.95 29.63 3.30
C THR A 194 -7.61 29.97 2.65
N LEU A 195 -6.99 29.01 1.96
CA LEU A 195 -5.78 29.25 1.18
C LEU A 195 -6.10 30.15 -0.02
N ASP A 196 -7.17 29.86 -0.77
CA ASP A 196 -7.58 30.67 -1.92
C ASP A 196 -7.84 32.13 -1.55
N ALA A 197 -8.49 32.37 -0.41
CA ALA A 197 -8.73 33.70 0.12
C ALA A 197 -7.44 34.46 0.43
N LEU A 198 -6.46 33.78 1.04
CA LEU A 198 -5.13 34.36 1.31
C LEU A 198 -4.39 34.67 0.01
N LEU A 199 -4.40 33.75 -0.96
CA LEU A 199 -3.75 33.95 -2.26
C LEU A 199 -4.37 35.14 -3.00
N ALA A 200 -5.71 35.24 -3.01
CA ALA A 200 -6.42 36.37 -3.61
C ALA A 200 -6.06 37.70 -2.94
N GLU A 201 -5.99 37.74 -1.61
CA GLU A 201 -5.59 38.93 -0.86
C GLU A 201 -4.16 39.38 -1.20
N VAL A 202 -3.21 38.43 -1.22
CA VAL A 202 -1.79 38.71 -1.55
C VAL A 202 -1.62 39.21 -2.99
N ARG A 203 -2.37 38.63 -3.94
CA ARG A 203 -2.35 39.03 -5.35
C ARG A 203 -3.12 40.33 -5.63
N GLY A 204 -4.06 40.70 -4.76
CA GLY A 204 -5.00 41.80 -5.01
C GLY A 204 -6.06 41.45 -6.07
N THR A 205 -6.39 40.17 -6.23
CA THR A 205 -7.42 39.66 -7.14
C THR A 205 -8.75 39.48 -6.39
N PRO A 206 -9.90 39.41 -7.10
CA PRO A 206 -11.16 39.07 -6.43
C PRO A 206 -11.10 37.70 -5.77
N GLN A 207 -11.79 37.55 -4.65
CA GLN A 207 -12.07 36.21 -4.10
C GLN A 207 -13.09 35.52 -5.00
N VAL A 208 -12.84 34.27 -5.33
CA VAL A 208 -13.70 33.49 -6.24
C VAL A 208 -14.17 32.23 -5.53
N VAL A 209 -15.47 31.96 -5.61
CA VAL A 209 -16.08 30.71 -5.16
C VAL A 209 -16.80 30.07 -6.33
N ALA A 210 -16.62 28.77 -6.54
CA ALA A 210 -17.32 28.02 -7.57
C ALA A 210 -18.53 27.28 -7.02
N SER A 211 -19.54 27.04 -7.87
CA SER A 211 -20.65 26.12 -7.59
C SER A 211 -20.16 24.68 -7.38
N SER A 212 -19.11 24.30 -8.09
CA SER A 212 -18.41 23.03 -7.97
C SER A 212 -16.96 23.18 -8.48
N GLU A 213 -16.09 22.27 -8.04
CA GLU A 213 -14.72 22.19 -8.51
C GLU A 213 -14.28 20.73 -8.55
N SER A 214 -13.46 20.38 -9.55
CA SER A 214 -12.95 19.02 -9.72
C SER A 214 -11.87 18.66 -8.70
N VAL A 215 -11.10 19.65 -8.24
CA VAL A 215 -10.04 19.55 -7.23
C VAL A 215 -9.99 20.84 -6.41
N THR A 216 -9.48 20.76 -5.18
CA THR A 216 -9.32 21.90 -4.27
C THR A 216 -7.94 22.55 -4.30
N ASP A 217 -6.98 21.96 -5.04
CA ASP A 217 -5.64 22.54 -5.26
C ASP A 217 -5.76 23.94 -5.87
N ALA A 218 -4.99 24.91 -5.37
CA ALA A 218 -5.04 26.28 -5.88
C ALA A 218 -4.81 26.39 -7.39
N ARG A 219 -4.08 25.45 -8.01
CA ARG A 219 -3.83 25.38 -9.46
C ARG A 219 -5.01 24.81 -10.27
N GLY A 220 -6.05 24.31 -9.61
CA GLY A 220 -7.24 23.70 -10.23
C GLY A 220 -8.59 24.12 -9.63
N SER A 221 -8.56 24.87 -8.52
CA SER A 221 -9.72 25.40 -7.80
C SER A 221 -10.28 26.64 -8.49
N ALA A 222 -11.33 27.22 -7.93
CA ALA A 222 -11.88 28.50 -8.38
C ALA A 222 -10.84 29.65 -8.45
N SER A 223 -9.79 29.61 -7.62
CA SER A 223 -8.76 30.67 -7.60
C SER A 223 -7.86 30.65 -8.83
N ALA A 224 -7.72 29.51 -9.50
CA ALA A 224 -6.97 29.37 -10.75
C ALA A 224 -7.59 30.19 -11.88
N ALA A 225 -8.91 30.39 -11.89
CA ALA A 225 -9.58 31.16 -12.94
C ALA A 225 -9.24 32.66 -12.94
N VAL A 226 -8.52 33.16 -11.94
CA VAL A 226 -8.18 34.59 -11.81
C VAL A 226 -6.75 34.83 -11.32
N ASP A 227 -5.87 33.83 -11.44
CA ASP A 227 -4.51 33.91 -10.92
C ASP A 227 -3.50 34.59 -11.87
N GLY A 228 -3.89 34.79 -13.12
CA GLY A 228 -3.05 35.40 -14.15
C GLY A 228 -2.11 34.41 -14.85
N ASP A 229 -2.18 33.12 -14.54
CA ASP A 229 -1.42 32.05 -15.17
C ASP A 229 -2.31 31.18 -16.08
N PRO A 230 -2.23 31.32 -17.42
CA PRO A 230 -3.01 30.46 -18.33
C PRO A 230 -2.60 28.97 -18.29
N GLY A 231 -1.52 28.62 -17.58
CA GLY A 231 -1.11 27.25 -17.32
C GLY A 231 -1.91 26.55 -16.21
N THR A 232 -2.71 27.28 -15.43
CA THR A 232 -3.67 26.73 -14.45
C THR A 232 -5.10 26.87 -14.99
N ALA A 233 -6.06 26.15 -14.38
CA ALA A 233 -7.46 26.29 -14.76
C ALA A 233 -8.41 25.76 -13.70
N TRP A 234 -9.48 26.50 -13.43
CA TRP A 234 -10.64 25.95 -12.75
C TRP A 234 -11.37 24.99 -13.68
N ILE A 235 -11.73 23.81 -13.18
CA ILE A 235 -12.62 22.87 -13.86
C ILE A 235 -13.79 22.54 -12.93
N ALA A 236 -15.01 22.80 -13.38
CA ALA A 236 -16.24 22.46 -12.65
C ALA A 236 -16.41 20.93 -12.51
N GLY A 237 -17.24 20.50 -11.54
CA GLY A 237 -17.66 19.11 -11.44
C GLY A 237 -18.39 18.66 -12.71
N GLY A 238 -18.11 17.45 -13.21
CA GLY A 238 -18.69 16.93 -14.46
C GLY A 238 -20.22 16.71 -14.43
N ASP A 239 -20.80 16.65 -13.23
CA ASP A 239 -22.23 16.55 -12.97
C ASP A 239 -22.91 17.92 -12.74
N ASP A 240 -22.13 18.99 -12.60
CA ASP A 240 -22.64 20.35 -12.44
C ASP A 240 -23.24 20.86 -13.76
N ARG A 241 -24.57 20.96 -13.78
CA ARG A 241 -25.33 21.42 -14.95
C ARG A 241 -25.40 22.94 -15.06
N ARG A 242 -24.99 23.67 -14.03
CA ARG A 242 -25.03 25.14 -13.98
C ARG A 242 -23.73 25.68 -13.33
N PRO A 243 -22.56 25.36 -13.92
CA PRO A 243 -21.28 25.77 -13.39
C PRO A 243 -21.22 27.30 -13.30
N THR A 244 -20.89 27.81 -12.11
CA THR A 244 -20.95 29.23 -11.77
C THR A 244 -19.72 29.63 -10.97
N LEU A 245 -19.12 30.76 -11.34
CA LEU A 245 -18.12 31.45 -10.53
C LEU A 245 -18.75 32.70 -9.89
N GLU A 246 -18.63 32.82 -8.58
CA GLU A 246 -19.00 34.00 -7.80
C GLU A 246 -17.74 34.77 -7.41
N LEU A 247 -17.59 35.97 -7.93
CA LEU A 247 -16.46 36.85 -7.69
C LEU A 247 -16.87 37.95 -6.70
N THR A 248 -16.04 38.16 -5.68
CA THR A 248 -16.14 39.27 -4.73
C THR A 248 -14.92 40.16 -4.86
N PHE A 249 -15.12 41.39 -5.33
CA PHE A 249 -14.08 42.40 -5.47
C PHE A 249 -13.83 43.12 -4.13
N PRO A 250 -12.58 43.51 -3.81
CA PRO A 250 -12.28 44.27 -2.61
C PRO A 250 -13.02 45.62 -2.52
N GLU A 251 -13.25 46.25 -3.68
CA GLU A 251 -13.99 47.51 -3.81
C GLU A 251 -14.96 47.44 -5.00
N PRO A 252 -16.12 48.14 -4.95
CA PRO A 252 -17.02 48.25 -6.08
C PRO A 252 -16.32 48.82 -7.31
N ARG A 253 -16.44 48.13 -8.45
CA ARG A 253 -15.85 48.55 -9.74
C ARG A 253 -16.86 48.50 -10.86
N THR A 254 -16.60 49.25 -11.92
CA THR A 254 -17.36 49.15 -13.17
C THR A 254 -16.94 47.88 -13.91
N VAL A 255 -17.92 47.07 -14.28
CA VAL A 255 -17.76 45.88 -15.11
C VAL A 255 -18.66 46.03 -16.33
N ASP A 256 -18.09 45.98 -17.53
CA ASP A 256 -18.80 46.12 -18.81
C ASP A 256 -18.43 45.04 -19.83
N SER A 257 -17.46 44.21 -19.48
CA SER A 257 -16.90 43.18 -20.34
C SER A 257 -16.23 42.10 -19.52
N LEU A 258 -16.21 40.90 -20.08
CA LEU A 258 -15.43 39.78 -19.60
C LEU A 258 -14.83 39.01 -20.78
N ARG A 259 -13.80 38.22 -20.51
CA ARG A 259 -13.29 37.23 -21.44
C ARG A 259 -13.03 35.92 -20.72
N VAL A 260 -13.55 34.83 -21.29
CA VAL A 260 -13.29 33.46 -20.84
C VAL A 260 -12.14 32.93 -21.67
N VAL A 261 -11.01 32.64 -21.02
CA VAL A 261 -9.83 32.03 -21.64
C VAL A 261 -9.81 30.56 -21.25
N THR A 262 -9.64 29.71 -22.24
CA THR A 262 -9.47 28.26 -22.07
C THR A 262 -8.13 27.90 -22.71
N GLY A 263 -7.19 27.41 -21.92
CA GLY A 263 -5.84 27.07 -22.38
C GLY A 263 -5.84 25.98 -23.45
N ASP A 264 -4.88 26.05 -24.38
CA ASP A 264 -4.69 25.02 -25.39
C ASP A 264 -4.35 23.67 -24.73
N GLY A 265 -5.15 22.65 -24.99
CA GLY A 265 -4.96 21.31 -24.42
C GLY A 265 -5.60 21.10 -23.03
N LEU A 266 -6.33 22.08 -22.50
CA LEU A 266 -7.15 21.87 -21.29
C LEU A 266 -8.23 20.82 -21.57
N ALA A 267 -8.20 19.71 -20.82
CA ALA A 267 -9.20 18.65 -20.92
C ALA A 267 -10.48 19.05 -20.16
N ALA A 268 -11.27 19.95 -20.76
CA ALA A 268 -12.51 20.44 -20.16
C ALA A 268 -13.55 20.85 -21.23
N ALA A 269 -14.80 20.97 -20.81
CA ALA A 269 -15.85 21.50 -21.65
C ALA A 269 -15.71 23.02 -21.84
N THR A 270 -15.94 23.50 -23.06
CA THR A 270 -15.86 24.94 -23.38
C THR A 270 -17.26 25.53 -23.51
N PRO A 271 -17.60 26.63 -22.79
CA PRO A 271 -18.90 27.27 -22.89
C PRO A 271 -19.00 28.18 -24.12
N THR A 272 -20.21 28.34 -24.67
CA THR A 272 -20.48 29.24 -25.81
C THR A 272 -21.30 30.47 -25.42
N ALA A 273 -21.80 30.52 -24.19
CA ALA A 273 -22.50 31.66 -23.61
C ALA A 273 -22.25 31.75 -22.10
N VAL A 274 -22.50 32.93 -21.54
CA VAL A 274 -22.48 33.17 -20.09
C VAL A 274 -23.74 33.88 -19.67
N SER A 275 -24.21 33.62 -18.45
CA SER A 275 -25.16 34.47 -17.75
C SER A 275 -24.41 35.26 -16.68
N VAL A 276 -24.41 36.58 -16.83
CA VAL A 276 -23.76 37.50 -15.90
C VAL A 276 -24.82 38.12 -15.01
N GLU A 277 -24.70 37.94 -13.71
CA GLU A 277 -25.56 38.58 -12.72
C GLU A 277 -24.75 39.54 -11.84
N ALA A 278 -25.14 40.80 -11.91
CA ALA A 278 -24.62 41.90 -11.09
C ALA A 278 -25.79 42.80 -10.71
N GLY A 279 -26.00 43.06 -9.42
CA GLY A 279 -27.12 43.87 -8.94
C GLY A 279 -28.51 43.22 -9.05
N GLY A 280 -28.59 41.88 -9.13
CA GLY A 280 -29.83 41.09 -8.98
C GLY A 280 -30.65 40.84 -10.25
N LEU A 281 -30.12 41.14 -11.43
CA LEU A 281 -30.74 40.78 -12.72
C LEU A 281 -29.75 40.04 -13.61
N PRO A 282 -29.98 38.76 -13.94
CA PRO A 282 -29.09 38.00 -14.82
C PRO A 282 -29.23 38.46 -16.28
N ARG A 283 -28.11 38.53 -16.99
CA ARG A 283 -28.02 38.86 -18.42
C ARG A 283 -27.26 37.77 -19.15
N THR A 284 -27.92 37.11 -20.10
CA THR A 284 -27.26 36.11 -20.95
C THR A 284 -26.61 36.78 -22.16
N VAL A 285 -25.32 36.51 -22.35
CA VAL A 285 -24.51 37.04 -23.46
C VAL A 285 -23.80 35.86 -24.14
N ARG A 286 -23.74 35.86 -25.47
CA ARG A 286 -22.93 34.89 -26.22
C ARG A 286 -21.47 35.30 -26.20
N LEU A 287 -20.59 34.33 -26.05
CA LEU A 287 -19.15 34.53 -26.17
C LEU A 287 -18.79 34.65 -27.65
N ALA A 288 -17.87 35.57 -27.98
CA ALA A 288 -17.23 35.62 -29.28
C ALA A 288 -16.25 34.44 -29.45
N GLU A 289 -15.68 34.27 -30.64
CA GLU A 289 -14.73 33.19 -30.93
C GLU A 289 -13.47 33.25 -30.03
N ASP A 290 -13.10 34.43 -29.56
CA ASP A 290 -11.97 34.65 -28.65
C ASP A 290 -12.35 34.59 -27.16
N GLY A 291 -13.59 34.18 -26.86
CA GLY A 291 -14.13 34.07 -25.51
C GLY A 291 -14.62 35.39 -24.91
N SER A 292 -14.63 36.50 -25.66
CA SER A 292 -15.04 37.81 -25.14
C SER A 292 -16.57 38.01 -25.11
N ALA A 293 -17.06 38.75 -24.13
CA ALA A 293 -18.43 39.22 -24.04
C ALA A 293 -18.47 40.66 -23.50
N SER A 294 -19.34 41.50 -24.06
CA SER A 294 -19.58 42.86 -23.59
C SER A 294 -21.06 43.08 -23.26
N PHE A 295 -21.33 43.94 -22.29
CA PHE A 295 -22.67 44.25 -21.79
C PHE A 295 -22.72 45.66 -21.22
N GLU A 296 -23.92 46.15 -20.89
CA GLU A 296 -24.07 47.48 -20.29
C GLU A 296 -23.27 47.57 -18.97
N PRO A 297 -22.45 48.62 -18.78
CA PRO A 297 -21.66 48.78 -17.57
C PRO A 297 -22.49 48.68 -16.29
N VAL A 298 -22.00 47.90 -15.32
CA VAL A 298 -22.60 47.76 -13.99
C VAL A 298 -21.53 48.03 -12.94
N VAL A 299 -21.86 48.85 -11.94
CA VAL A 299 -20.99 49.06 -10.78
C VAL A 299 -21.38 48.05 -9.71
N THR A 300 -20.45 47.16 -9.35
CA THR A 300 -20.70 46.10 -8.37
C THR A 300 -19.42 45.71 -7.66
N ASP A 301 -19.55 45.19 -6.44
CA ASP A 301 -18.51 44.47 -5.71
C ASP A 301 -18.69 42.94 -5.84
N ARG A 302 -19.83 42.48 -6.39
CA ARG A 302 -20.15 41.06 -6.57
C ARG A 302 -20.63 40.76 -7.99
N LEU A 303 -20.05 39.73 -8.58
CA LEU A 303 -20.35 39.29 -9.94
C LEU A 303 -20.53 37.77 -9.94
N SER A 304 -21.68 37.30 -10.40
CA SER A 304 -21.90 35.87 -10.65
C SER A 304 -21.86 35.61 -12.14
N VAL A 305 -21.06 34.64 -12.56
CA VAL A 305 -20.89 34.23 -13.96
C VAL A 305 -21.24 32.76 -14.08
N THR A 306 -22.43 32.45 -14.60
CA THR A 306 -22.83 31.08 -14.93
C THR A 306 -22.46 30.76 -16.36
N PHE A 307 -21.74 29.67 -16.59
CA PHE A 307 -21.32 29.21 -17.91
C PHE A 307 -22.41 28.36 -18.53
N LEU A 308 -22.79 28.67 -19.77
CA LEU A 308 -23.94 28.12 -20.46
C LEU A 308 -23.54 27.49 -21.79
N LEU A 309 -24.34 26.50 -22.19
CA LEU A 309 -24.19 25.79 -23.46
C LEU A 309 -22.74 25.26 -23.65
N PRO A 310 -22.20 24.52 -22.67
CA PRO A 310 -20.90 23.88 -22.85
C PRO A 310 -21.00 22.72 -23.84
N ASP A 311 -19.92 22.48 -24.57
CA ASP A 311 -19.77 21.26 -25.35
C ASP A 311 -19.72 20.03 -24.42
N GLU A 312 -20.13 18.86 -24.91
CA GLU A 312 -20.05 17.60 -24.14
C GLU A 312 -18.68 16.95 -24.37
N VAL A 313 -17.88 16.87 -23.30
CA VAL A 313 -16.53 16.27 -23.32
C VAL A 313 -16.45 15.16 -22.28
N GLU A 314 -15.89 14.02 -22.67
CA GLU A 314 -15.68 12.87 -21.79
C GLU A 314 -14.19 12.52 -21.74
N SER A 315 -13.74 12.12 -20.56
CA SER A 315 -12.39 11.62 -20.30
C SER A 315 -12.46 10.12 -20.00
N LEU A 316 -11.53 9.35 -20.56
CA LEU A 316 -11.36 7.93 -20.30
C LEU A 316 -10.05 7.70 -19.56
N ASP A 317 -10.11 7.07 -18.38
CA ASP A 317 -8.92 6.54 -17.73
C ASP A 317 -8.52 5.22 -18.41
N PRO A 318 -7.35 5.14 -19.08
CA PRO A 318 -6.95 3.93 -19.81
C PRO A 318 -6.60 2.75 -18.89
N TYR A 319 -6.34 2.98 -17.60
CA TYR A 319 -6.01 1.92 -16.65
C TYR A 319 -7.25 1.25 -16.08
N THR A 320 -8.27 2.05 -15.75
CA THR A 320 -9.53 1.55 -15.16
C THR A 320 -10.65 1.39 -16.18
N LEU A 321 -10.47 1.91 -17.39
CA LEU A 321 -11.49 2.08 -18.44
C LEU A 321 -12.70 2.90 -17.96
N TRP A 322 -12.51 3.71 -16.92
CA TRP A 322 -13.57 4.52 -16.36
C TRP A 322 -13.76 5.80 -17.18
N GLU A 323 -15.00 6.04 -17.57
CA GLU A 323 -15.41 7.24 -18.32
C GLU A 323 -16.04 8.25 -17.35
N GLN A 324 -15.59 9.50 -17.44
CA GLN A 324 -16.16 10.61 -16.69
C GLN A 324 -16.43 11.79 -17.61
N ARG A 325 -17.55 12.48 -17.38
CA ARG A 325 -17.81 13.77 -18.03
C ARG A 325 -16.89 14.83 -17.46
N LEU A 326 -16.37 15.68 -18.32
CA LEU A 326 -15.57 16.83 -17.93
C LEU A 326 -16.49 18.06 -17.82
N GLY A 327 -16.38 18.78 -16.70
CA GLY A 327 -17.10 20.03 -16.51
C GLY A 327 -16.51 21.18 -17.31
N VAL A 328 -17.11 22.37 -17.17
CA VAL A 328 -16.60 23.59 -17.79
C VAL A 328 -15.21 23.92 -17.27
N GLY A 329 -14.28 24.24 -18.17
CA GLY A 329 -12.92 24.68 -17.84
C GLY A 329 -12.67 26.14 -18.17
N VAL A 330 -12.09 26.87 -17.23
CA VAL A 330 -11.68 28.27 -17.38
C VAL A 330 -10.26 28.43 -16.85
N SER A 331 -9.33 28.71 -17.75
CA SER A 331 -7.95 29.08 -17.39
C SER A 331 -7.91 30.49 -16.83
N GLU A 332 -8.53 31.45 -17.52
CA GLU A 332 -8.65 32.82 -17.03
C GLU A 332 -10.03 33.39 -17.27
N LEU A 333 -10.59 34.06 -16.27
CA LEU A 333 -11.75 34.92 -16.35
C LEU A 333 -11.29 36.36 -16.20
N GLU A 334 -11.07 37.01 -17.33
CA GLU A 334 -10.59 38.40 -17.38
C GLU A 334 -11.78 39.36 -17.25
N ILE A 335 -11.76 40.27 -16.28
CA ILE A 335 -12.84 41.25 -16.05
C ILE A 335 -12.34 42.65 -16.40
N GLY A 336 -12.72 43.15 -17.59
CA GLY A 336 -12.28 44.43 -18.14
C GLY A 336 -10.80 44.47 -18.58
N GLY A 337 -10.10 43.33 -18.55
CA GLY A 337 -8.71 43.18 -18.98
C GLY A 337 -8.02 41.98 -18.32
N PRO A 338 -6.77 41.66 -18.73
CA PRO A 338 -6.01 40.54 -18.19
C PRO A 338 -5.82 40.60 -16.67
N ASN A 339 -5.84 39.43 -16.03
CA ASN A 339 -5.59 39.32 -14.59
C ASN A 339 -4.11 39.64 -14.28
N PRO A 340 -3.83 40.30 -13.15
CA PRO A 340 -2.46 40.65 -12.78
C PRO A 340 -1.66 39.41 -12.37
N VAL A 341 -0.47 39.25 -12.94
CA VAL A 341 0.48 38.20 -12.53
C VAL A 341 1.27 38.69 -11.32
N ALA A 342 1.19 37.96 -10.21
CA ALA A 342 1.98 38.23 -9.01
C ALA A 342 3.36 37.55 -9.09
N ASP A 343 4.38 38.18 -8.49
CA ASP A 343 5.70 37.58 -8.40
C ASP A 343 5.66 36.38 -7.43
N PRO A 344 6.04 35.15 -7.83
CA PRO A 344 6.05 33.97 -6.96
C PRO A 344 6.94 34.13 -5.71
N SER A 345 7.91 35.05 -5.75
CA SER A 345 8.78 35.39 -4.62
C SER A 345 8.16 36.38 -3.63
N THR A 346 6.94 36.87 -3.89
CA THR A 346 6.20 37.77 -2.98
C THR A 346 6.13 37.17 -1.59
N PRO A 347 6.69 37.83 -0.55
CA PRO A 347 6.69 37.30 0.80
C PRO A 347 5.28 37.20 1.39
N VAL A 348 4.99 36.06 2.02
CA VAL A 348 3.74 35.82 2.75
C VAL A 348 4.11 35.42 4.18
N VAL A 349 3.62 36.19 5.14
CA VAL A 349 3.84 35.96 6.57
C VAL A 349 2.50 36.02 7.28
N PRO A 350 1.79 34.88 7.40
CA PRO A 350 0.55 34.81 8.15
C PRO A 350 0.75 35.20 9.62
N GLU A 351 -0.34 35.59 10.27
CA GLU A 351 -0.30 35.92 11.69
C GLU A 351 0.11 34.71 12.55
N CYS A 352 0.61 34.99 13.76
CA CYS A 352 0.86 33.92 14.72
C CYS A 352 -0.43 33.11 14.99
N GLY A 353 -0.33 31.78 14.92
CA GLY A 353 -1.47 30.88 15.13
C GLY A 353 -2.19 30.50 13.83
N SER A 354 -1.76 31.02 12.68
CA SER A 354 -2.24 30.55 11.37
C SER A 354 -1.65 29.19 10.98
N GLY A 355 -0.53 28.78 11.58
CA GLY A 355 0.06 27.46 11.40
C GLY A 355 -0.54 26.37 12.29
N PRO A 356 -0.11 25.10 12.14
CA PRO A 356 -0.53 24.01 13.01
C PRO A 356 -0.16 24.27 14.47
N ASP A 357 -1.08 24.04 15.40
CA ASP A 357 -0.73 24.11 16.83
C ASP A 357 -0.06 22.80 17.29
N VAL A 358 1.11 22.91 17.93
CA VAL A 358 1.87 21.77 18.44
C VAL A 358 1.68 21.69 19.94
N ARG A 359 1.26 20.53 20.43
CA ARG A 359 1.00 20.23 21.83
C ARG A 359 1.92 19.13 22.31
N LEU A 360 2.67 19.40 23.36
CA LEU A 360 3.38 18.38 24.10
C LEU A 360 2.77 18.28 25.49
N ASP A 361 2.10 17.17 25.75
CA ASP A 361 1.28 16.93 26.93
C ASP A 361 0.23 18.05 27.12
N GLY A 362 0.41 18.90 28.13
CA GLY A 362 -0.47 20.03 28.43
C GLY A 362 -0.01 21.38 27.87
N ALA A 363 1.17 21.45 27.25
CA ALA A 363 1.72 22.70 26.72
C ALA A 363 1.36 22.85 25.23
N THR A 364 0.62 23.91 24.89
CA THR A 364 0.27 24.26 23.51
C THR A 364 1.16 25.37 23.01
N MET A 365 1.76 25.17 21.84
CA MET A 365 2.64 26.13 21.17
C MET A 365 2.01 26.49 19.82
N LEU A 366 1.74 27.78 19.63
CA LEU A 366 1.23 28.30 18.37
C LEU A 366 2.38 28.49 17.38
N THR A 367 2.09 28.28 16.10
CA THR A 367 3.07 28.41 15.04
C THR A 367 2.58 29.35 13.92
N THR A 368 3.53 29.80 13.12
CA THR A 368 3.31 30.47 11.84
C THR A 368 4.37 29.99 10.85
N VAL A 369 4.36 30.54 9.64
CA VAL A 369 5.38 30.32 8.62
C VAL A 369 5.81 31.65 8.03
N ARG A 370 7.05 31.71 7.56
CA ARG A 370 7.54 32.78 6.69
C ARG A 370 7.86 32.15 5.34
N THR A 371 7.08 32.50 4.32
CA THR A 371 7.13 31.83 3.02
C THR A 371 6.92 32.82 1.88
N THR A 372 6.72 32.32 0.66
CA THR A 372 6.35 33.11 -0.51
C THR A 372 5.08 32.56 -1.16
N LEU A 373 4.48 33.37 -2.03
CA LEU A 373 3.31 33.02 -2.81
C LEU A 373 3.49 31.69 -3.56
N GLY A 374 4.57 31.55 -4.35
CA GLY A 374 4.82 30.37 -5.17
C GLY A 374 5.02 29.09 -4.37
N ARG A 375 5.58 29.17 -3.15
CA ARG A 375 5.76 28.00 -2.27
C ARG A 375 4.44 27.51 -1.67
N LEU A 376 3.48 28.42 -1.45
CA LEU A 376 2.12 28.06 -1.02
C LEU A 376 1.35 27.39 -2.16
N GLU A 377 1.43 27.94 -3.38
CA GLU A 377 0.74 27.41 -4.57
C GLU A 377 1.25 26.02 -4.96
N SER A 378 2.57 25.81 -4.89
CA SER A 378 3.21 24.52 -5.18
C SER A 378 3.18 23.53 -4.01
N GLN A 379 2.63 23.92 -2.85
CA GLN A 379 2.55 23.10 -1.64
C GLN A 379 3.92 22.55 -1.20
N GLU A 380 4.97 23.34 -1.34
CA GLU A 380 6.30 22.96 -0.86
C GLU A 380 6.33 22.80 0.68
N PRO A 381 7.18 21.91 1.24
CA PRO A 381 7.39 21.84 2.68
C PRO A 381 7.90 23.16 3.27
N LEU A 382 7.18 23.66 4.27
CA LEU A 382 7.44 24.91 4.98
C LEU A 382 7.87 24.62 6.42
N ALA A 383 8.99 25.19 6.85
CA ALA A 383 9.41 25.13 8.24
C ALA A 383 8.48 25.99 9.12
N LEU A 384 8.03 25.44 10.23
CA LEU A 384 7.22 26.15 11.21
C LEU A 384 8.09 27.06 12.08
N GLU A 385 7.63 28.29 12.27
CA GLU A 385 8.15 29.23 13.27
C GLU A 385 7.23 29.20 14.50
N PHE A 386 7.79 28.88 15.67
CA PHE A 386 7.05 28.98 16.93
C PHE A 386 6.91 30.45 17.34
N CYS A 387 5.71 30.87 17.72
CA CYS A 387 5.44 32.28 17.99
C CYS A 387 6.12 32.81 19.25
N ASP A 388 6.15 31.98 20.30
CA ASP A 388 6.79 32.33 21.56
C ASP A 388 8.27 31.89 21.56
N ALA A 389 9.10 32.70 22.20
CA ALA A 389 10.55 32.50 22.23
C ALA A 389 10.99 31.37 23.19
N VAL A 390 10.53 30.12 23.02
CA VAL A 390 11.22 28.95 23.58
C VAL A 390 10.88 27.64 22.81
N PRO A 391 11.68 27.19 21.82
CA PRO A 391 11.49 25.87 21.21
C PRO A 391 12.19 24.75 22.00
N THR A 392 12.81 25.05 23.16
CA THR A 392 13.34 24.04 24.07
C THR A 392 12.29 23.65 25.12
N VAL A 393 11.90 22.38 25.13
CA VAL A 393 10.95 21.82 26.09
C VAL A 393 11.61 20.79 26.99
N LYS A 394 11.20 20.82 28.25
CA LYS A 394 11.60 19.88 29.28
C LYS A 394 10.66 18.68 29.28
N VAL A 395 11.19 17.50 28.96
CA VAL A 395 10.43 16.24 28.92
C VAL A 395 10.86 15.37 30.09
N THR A 396 9.98 15.20 31.07
CA THR A 396 10.25 14.42 32.29
C THR A 396 10.33 12.92 32.01
N ALA A 397 10.70 12.08 32.99
CA ALA A 397 10.57 10.64 32.84
C ALA A 397 9.09 10.23 32.79
N GLY A 398 8.73 9.27 31.93
CA GLY A 398 7.37 8.73 31.83
C GLY A 398 6.80 8.76 30.41
N GLU A 399 5.48 8.60 30.33
CA GLU A 399 4.71 8.66 29.09
C GLU A 399 4.39 10.11 28.72
N HIS A 400 4.50 10.40 27.43
CA HIS A 400 4.25 11.70 26.83
C HIS A 400 3.38 11.54 25.59
N ARG A 401 2.60 12.57 25.29
CA ARG A 401 1.79 12.63 24.08
C ARG A 401 2.08 13.93 23.33
N LEU A 402 2.59 13.79 22.12
CA LEU A 402 2.75 14.87 21.17
C LEU A 402 1.54 14.88 20.23
N ARG A 403 0.92 16.03 20.05
CA ARG A 403 -0.12 16.24 19.05
C ARG A 403 0.20 17.47 18.23
N ALA A 404 -0.03 17.42 16.93
CA ALA A 404 -0.03 18.62 16.11
C ALA A 404 -1.32 18.65 15.30
N ARG A 405 -2.05 19.77 15.41
CA ARG A 405 -3.33 19.96 14.70
C ARG A 405 -3.10 20.79 13.45
N SER A 406 -3.45 20.26 12.29
CA SER A 406 -3.50 21.05 11.05
C SER A 406 -4.44 22.26 11.21
N SER A 407 -4.04 23.41 10.68
CA SER A 407 -4.92 24.58 10.58
C SER A 407 -5.77 24.50 9.31
N GLN A 408 -6.56 25.55 9.06
CA GLN A 408 -7.29 25.71 7.80
C GLN A 408 -6.38 26.10 6.64
N LEU A 409 -5.21 26.68 6.94
CA LEU A 409 -4.25 27.16 5.93
C LEU A 409 -3.11 26.16 5.70
N LEU A 410 -2.71 25.42 6.73
CA LEU A 410 -1.52 24.57 6.73
C LEU A 410 -1.82 23.20 7.34
N SER A 411 -1.46 22.14 6.62
CA SER A 411 -1.49 20.78 7.12
C SER A 411 -0.16 20.41 7.73
N ILE A 412 -0.16 19.80 8.92
CA ILE A 412 1.08 19.33 9.54
C ILE A 412 1.70 18.21 8.69
N ASP A 413 3.01 18.27 8.49
CA ASP A 413 3.79 17.29 7.74
C ASP A 413 4.72 16.51 8.67
N SER A 414 5.46 17.19 9.55
CA SER A 414 6.27 16.52 10.57
C SER A 414 6.44 17.34 11.85
N VAL A 415 6.74 16.65 12.95
CA VAL A 415 7.28 17.26 14.18
C VAL A 415 8.45 16.43 14.67
N THR A 416 9.58 17.09 14.88
CA THR A 416 10.82 16.48 15.37
C THR A 416 11.22 17.08 16.72
N LEU A 417 11.52 16.21 17.68
CA LEU A 417 12.13 16.57 18.97
C LEU A 417 13.59 16.14 18.94
N MET A 418 14.50 17.11 18.95
CA MET A 418 15.94 16.87 18.96
C MET A 418 16.52 17.20 20.34
N ARG A 419 17.25 16.27 20.94
CA ARG A 419 17.80 16.44 22.28
C ARG A 419 18.85 17.55 22.31
N VAL A 420 18.73 18.47 23.27
CA VAL A 420 19.71 19.54 23.48
C VAL A 420 21.08 18.97 23.79
N GLY A 421 22.12 19.50 23.15
CA GLY A 421 23.51 19.07 23.33
C GLY A 421 23.86 17.78 22.59
N TRP A 422 22.92 17.19 21.84
CA TRP A 422 23.25 16.21 20.82
C TRP A 422 23.61 16.95 19.52
N PRO A 423 24.68 16.54 18.79
CA PRO A 423 24.98 17.16 17.51
C PRO A 423 23.81 16.87 16.55
N GLY A 424 23.00 17.88 16.25
CA GLY A 424 21.97 17.80 15.21
C GLY A 424 22.54 17.73 13.80
N ASP A 425 23.81 18.14 13.68
CA ASP A 425 24.61 18.16 12.46
C ASP A 425 25.86 17.32 12.70
N THR A 426 25.70 16.00 12.89
CA THR A 426 26.83 15.12 12.59
C THR A 426 27.05 15.24 11.09
N ASP A 427 28.17 15.84 10.66
CA ASP A 427 28.62 15.88 9.26
C ASP A 427 28.14 14.60 8.57
N GLN A 428 27.33 14.75 7.50
CA GLN A 428 26.83 13.59 6.75
C GLN A 428 27.99 12.64 6.55
N GLY A 429 27.94 11.46 7.18
CA GLY A 429 29.10 10.58 7.30
C GLY A 429 29.77 10.44 5.94
N VAL A 430 30.93 11.07 5.77
CA VAL A 430 31.53 11.23 4.44
C VAL A 430 31.86 9.84 3.93
N ARG A 431 31.08 9.37 2.95
CA ARG A 431 31.31 8.08 2.32
C ARG A 431 32.50 8.22 1.39
N VAL A 432 33.62 7.62 1.81
CA VAL A 432 34.79 7.48 0.96
C VAL A 432 34.67 6.16 0.21
N ALA A 433 34.78 6.20 -1.12
CA ALA A 433 34.83 4.99 -1.92
C ALA A 433 36.03 4.13 -1.49
N ALA A 434 35.77 2.86 -1.17
CA ALA A 434 36.82 1.92 -0.82
C ALA A 434 37.45 1.33 -2.10
N ASP A 435 38.76 1.08 -2.06
CA ASP A 435 39.49 0.51 -3.19
C ASP A 435 39.20 -1.00 -3.32
N THR A 436 38.34 -1.37 -4.26
CA THR A 436 38.02 -2.77 -4.55
C THR A 436 39.16 -3.42 -5.34
N THR A 437 39.81 -4.44 -4.78
CA THR A 437 40.89 -5.18 -5.46
C THR A 437 40.34 -6.33 -6.30
N SER A 438 39.33 -7.04 -5.80
CA SER A 438 38.59 -8.09 -6.52
C SER A 438 37.13 -8.08 -6.14
N TRP A 439 36.24 -8.35 -7.09
CA TRP A 439 34.80 -8.36 -6.87
C TRP A 439 34.12 -9.51 -7.63
N GLU A 440 34.22 -10.73 -7.09
CA GLU A 440 33.56 -11.91 -7.65
C GLU A 440 32.22 -12.19 -6.94
N ALA A 441 31.48 -13.17 -7.46
CA ALA A 441 30.16 -13.53 -6.94
C ALA A 441 30.21 -14.16 -5.53
N GLU A 442 31.28 -14.88 -5.19
CA GLU A 442 31.43 -15.58 -3.90
C GLU A 442 32.65 -15.09 -3.09
N HIS A 443 33.55 -14.31 -3.68
CA HIS A 443 34.77 -13.82 -3.04
C HIS A 443 35.04 -12.39 -3.47
N ARG A 444 35.25 -11.48 -2.52
CA ARG A 444 35.53 -10.07 -2.79
C ARG A 444 36.65 -9.59 -1.87
N THR A 445 37.46 -8.67 -2.35
CA THR A 445 38.55 -8.08 -1.57
C THR A 445 38.55 -6.57 -1.70
N VAL A 446 38.60 -5.89 -0.55
CA VAL A 446 38.52 -4.44 -0.45
C VAL A 446 39.67 -3.95 0.41
N GLN A 447 40.40 -2.95 -0.08
CA GLN A 447 41.43 -2.27 0.70
C GLN A 447 40.78 -1.16 1.53
N VAL A 448 41.18 -1.11 2.78
CA VAL A 448 40.74 -0.09 3.73
C VAL A 448 41.96 0.66 4.24
N GLY A 449 41.92 2.00 4.19
CA GLY A 449 43.02 2.87 4.66
C GLY A 449 43.20 2.83 6.18
N ALA A 450 44.31 3.39 6.67
CA ALA A 450 44.52 3.52 8.11
C ALA A 450 43.45 4.44 8.75
N ARG A 451 43.00 4.10 9.96
CA ARG A 451 41.90 4.79 10.65
C ARG A 451 42.15 4.84 12.16
N SER A 452 41.86 5.97 12.78
CA SER A 452 42.07 6.20 14.21
C SER A 452 40.90 5.74 15.08
N GLU A 453 39.77 5.42 14.47
CA GLU A 453 38.51 5.01 15.12
C GLU A 453 37.83 3.90 14.31
N ASP A 454 36.79 3.29 14.89
CA ASP A 454 36.01 2.29 14.18
C ASP A 454 35.27 2.93 13.01
N THR A 455 35.36 2.33 11.82
CA THR A 455 34.66 2.78 10.62
C THR A 455 33.73 1.70 10.09
N LEU A 456 32.79 2.06 9.22
CA LEU A 456 31.91 1.11 8.55
C LEU A 456 32.40 0.84 7.12
N LEU A 457 32.59 -0.43 6.77
CA LEU A 457 32.64 -0.86 5.38
C LEU A 457 31.20 -1.12 4.93
N VAL A 458 30.74 -0.36 3.94
CA VAL A 458 29.37 -0.42 3.44
C VAL A 458 29.35 -1.00 2.04
N ILE A 459 28.53 -2.01 1.82
CA ILE A 459 28.23 -2.57 0.50
C ILE A 459 26.75 -2.28 0.23
N PRO A 460 26.42 -1.47 -0.80
CA PRO A 460 25.04 -1.08 -1.11
C PRO A 460 24.25 -2.21 -1.79
N GLU A 461 24.28 -3.39 -1.17
CA GLU A 461 23.54 -4.60 -1.52
C GLU A 461 22.75 -5.05 -0.29
N ASN A 462 21.64 -5.76 -0.50
CA ASN A 462 20.82 -6.29 0.60
C ASN A 462 21.66 -7.12 1.59
N THR A 463 21.40 -6.94 2.90
CA THR A 463 22.03 -7.76 3.93
C THR A 463 21.80 -9.25 3.64
N ASN A 464 22.87 -10.04 3.69
CA ASN A 464 22.78 -11.48 3.51
C ASN A 464 23.68 -12.21 4.51
N PRO A 465 23.11 -13.07 5.37
CA PRO A 465 23.88 -13.76 6.40
C PRO A 465 24.97 -14.69 5.84
N GLY A 466 24.90 -15.09 4.56
CA GLY A 466 25.89 -15.94 3.90
C GLY A 466 27.26 -15.28 3.66
N TRP A 467 27.33 -13.94 3.60
CA TRP A 467 28.60 -13.23 3.48
C TRP A 467 29.32 -13.16 4.82
N ARG A 468 30.65 -13.30 4.80
CA ARG A 468 31.50 -13.14 5.97
C ARG A 468 32.69 -12.26 5.59
N ALA A 469 32.88 -11.16 6.32
CA ALA A 469 34.06 -10.32 6.15
C ALA A 469 35.12 -10.63 7.21
N THR A 470 36.39 -10.63 6.79
CA THR A 470 37.56 -10.76 7.67
C THR A 470 38.61 -9.71 7.34
N LEU A 471 39.22 -9.12 8.36
CA LEU A 471 40.40 -8.24 8.26
C LEU A 471 41.54 -8.92 9.02
N ASP A 472 42.66 -9.22 8.34
CA ASP A 472 43.81 -9.93 8.93
C ASP A 472 43.41 -11.23 9.66
N GLY A 473 42.43 -11.95 9.10
CA GLY A 473 41.87 -13.19 9.66
C GLY A 473 40.88 -13.01 10.82
N GLN A 474 40.68 -11.78 11.31
CA GLN A 474 39.66 -11.47 12.33
C GLN A 474 38.31 -11.20 11.68
N VAL A 475 37.27 -11.85 12.20
CA VAL A 475 35.91 -11.73 11.67
C VAL A 475 35.32 -10.39 12.09
N LEU A 476 34.83 -9.63 11.12
CA LEU A 476 34.22 -8.33 11.36
C LEU A 476 32.77 -8.47 11.84
N GLY A 477 32.37 -7.59 12.74
CA GLY A 477 30.98 -7.48 13.21
C GLY A 477 30.07 -7.03 12.06
N LYS A 478 28.94 -7.72 11.87
CA LYS A 478 27.96 -7.35 10.84
C LYS A 478 27.02 -6.27 11.35
N VAL A 479 26.65 -5.36 10.48
CA VAL A 479 25.62 -4.34 10.75
C VAL A 479 24.79 -4.09 9.49
N ALA A 480 23.50 -3.84 9.67
CA ALA A 480 22.64 -3.34 8.60
C ALA A 480 22.79 -1.81 8.55
N VAL A 481 23.33 -1.29 7.45
CA VAL A 481 23.51 0.15 7.24
C VAL A 481 22.27 0.69 6.53
N ASP A 482 21.78 1.85 6.95
CA ASP A 482 20.54 2.47 6.45
C ASP A 482 19.31 1.53 6.49
N GLY A 483 19.34 0.54 7.38
CA GLY A 483 18.26 -0.45 7.55
C GLY A 483 18.25 -1.61 6.54
N TRP A 484 19.04 -1.58 5.47
CA TRP A 484 18.97 -2.62 4.41
C TRP A 484 20.31 -3.03 3.80
N GLN A 485 21.34 -2.19 3.87
CA GLN A 485 22.63 -2.43 3.22
C GLN A 485 23.49 -3.37 4.06
N GLN A 486 24.27 -4.21 3.38
CA GLN A 486 25.28 -5.05 4.00
C GLN A 486 26.43 -4.18 4.53
N GLY A 487 26.68 -4.22 5.84
CA GLY A 487 27.78 -3.50 6.47
C GLY A 487 28.64 -4.37 7.39
N TYR A 488 29.86 -3.91 7.61
CA TYR A 488 30.81 -4.49 8.55
C TYR A 488 31.52 -3.41 9.36
N ILE A 489 31.62 -3.60 10.67
CA ILE A 489 32.41 -2.75 11.57
C ILE A 489 33.88 -3.08 11.36
N VAL A 490 34.66 -2.10 10.91
CA VAL A 490 36.09 -2.21 10.69
C VAL A 490 36.81 -1.45 11.80
N PRO A 491 37.53 -2.14 12.71
CA PRO A 491 38.14 -1.48 13.85
C PRO A 491 39.21 -0.43 13.48
N ALA A 492 39.48 0.47 14.42
CA ALA A 492 40.65 1.34 14.41
C ALA A 492 41.94 0.54 14.16
N GLY A 493 42.81 1.02 13.26
CA GLY A 493 44.02 0.30 12.90
C GLY A 493 44.71 0.82 11.66
N THR A 494 45.78 0.12 11.26
CA THR A 494 46.51 0.41 10.02
C THR A 494 45.69 0.08 8.77
N ALA A 495 46.19 0.48 7.61
CA ALA A 495 45.64 -0.01 6.35
C ALA A 495 45.70 -1.54 6.29
N GLY A 496 44.73 -2.15 5.63
CA GLY A 496 44.64 -3.60 5.52
C GLY A 496 43.60 -4.03 4.48
N THR A 497 43.52 -5.33 4.24
CA THR A 497 42.61 -5.91 3.24
C THR A 497 41.46 -6.63 3.93
N VAL A 498 40.24 -6.22 3.61
CA VAL A 498 39.03 -6.94 4.00
C VAL A 498 38.69 -7.97 2.93
N GLU A 499 38.65 -9.23 3.32
CA GLU A 499 38.20 -10.35 2.49
C GLU A 499 36.74 -10.66 2.82
N LEU A 500 35.89 -10.75 1.80
CA LEU A 500 34.49 -11.11 1.93
C LEU A 500 34.23 -12.43 1.21
N ASP A 501 33.76 -13.43 1.94
CA ASP A 501 33.48 -14.76 1.42
C ASP A 501 32.00 -15.14 1.60
N PHE A 502 31.39 -15.63 0.52
CA PHE A 502 30.06 -16.23 0.56
C PHE A 502 30.15 -17.70 0.97
N ARG A 503 29.99 -17.95 2.27
CA ARG A 503 30.19 -19.27 2.89
C ARG A 503 29.32 -20.40 2.32
N PRO A 504 28.06 -20.17 1.91
CA PRO A 504 27.22 -21.23 1.32
C PRO A 504 27.64 -21.68 -0.09
N GLY A 505 28.40 -20.86 -0.82
CA GLY A 505 28.73 -21.09 -2.23
C GLY A 505 29.36 -22.46 -2.54
N PRO A 506 30.44 -22.87 -1.85
CA PRO A 506 31.07 -24.17 -2.08
C PRO A 506 30.14 -25.36 -1.84
N TYR A 507 29.27 -25.30 -0.82
CA TYR A 507 28.32 -26.37 -0.52
C TYR A 507 27.24 -26.48 -1.60
N TYR A 508 26.75 -25.34 -2.08
CA TYR A 508 25.78 -25.28 -3.17
C TYR A 508 26.34 -25.88 -4.46
N ARG A 509 27.56 -25.49 -4.85
CA ARG A 509 28.23 -26.05 -6.04
C ARG A 509 28.49 -27.55 -5.91
N ALA A 510 28.88 -28.01 -4.73
CA ALA A 510 29.06 -29.45 -4.47
C ALA A 510 27.72 -30.21 -4.59
N ALA A 511 26.62 -29.67 -4.04
CA ALA A 511 25.30 -30.28 -4.14
C ALA A 511 24.81 -30.36 -5.59
N LEU A 512 25.00 -29.30 -6.39
CA LEU A 512 24.70 -29.31 -7.81
C LEU A 512 25.50 -30.37 -8.58
N ALA A 513 26.81 -30.48 -8.31
CA ALA A 513 27.66 -31.47 -8.93
C ALA A 513 27.21 -32.91 -8.58
N VAL A 514 26.87 -33.16 -7.31
CA VAL A 514 26.32 -34.45 -6.86
C VAL A 514 25.00 -34.74 -7.55
N GLY A 515 24.10 -33.76 -7.67
CA GLY A 515 22.83 -33.90 -8.38
C GLY A 515 23.02 -34.25 -9.86
N ALA A 516 23.93 -33.55 -10.55
CA ALA A 516 24.26 -33.83 -11.94
C ALA A 516 24.81 -35.26 -12.14
N VAL A 517 25.71 -35.71 -11.25
CA VAL A 517 26.21 -37.09 -11.26
C VAL A 517 25.08 -38.09 -11.03
N ALA A 518 24.18 -37.82 -10.09
CA ALA A 518 23.04 -38.70 -9.82
C ALA A 518 22.10 -38.83 -11.04
N VAL A 519 21.83 -37.73 -11.78
CA VAL A 519 21.06 -37.77 -13.03
C VAL A 519 21.77 -38.59 -14.10
N LEU A 520 23.08 -38.40 -14.28
CA LEU A 520 23.86 -39.19 -15.25
C LEU A 520 23.83 -40.69 -14.90
N LEU A 521 23.95 -41.03 -13.62
CA LEU A 521 23.82 -42.41 -13.15
C LEU A 521 22.42 -42.97 -13.40
N LEU A 522 21.37 -42.18 -13.18
CA LEU A 522 19.99 -42.58 -13.48
C LEU A 522 19.80 -42.85 -14.98
N LEU A 523 20.30 -41.97 -15.85
CA LEU A 523 20.26 -42.14 -17.30
C LEU A 523 21.03 -43.40 -17.73
N LEU A 524 22.22 -43.62 -17.15
CA LEU A 524 23.00 -44.83 -17.41
C LEU A 524 22.21 -46.08 -17.02
N VAL A 525 21.62 -46.11 -15.82
CA VAL A 525 20.79 -47.24 -15.35
C VAL A 525 19.56 -47.44 -16.25
N ALA A 526 18.94 -46.37 -16.74
CA ALA A 526 17.78 -46.44 -17.61
C ALA A 526 18.10 -47.00 -19.01
N VAL A 527 19.28 -46.69 -19.57
CA VAL A 527 19.71 -47.14 -20.92
C VAL A 527 20.37 -48.51 -20.88
N LEU A 528 20.91 -48.94 -19.73
CA LEU A 528 21.48 -50.28 -19.58
C LEU A 528 20.38 -51.34 -19.80
N PRO A 529 20.55 -52.26 -20.77
CA PRO A 529 19.52 -53.25 -21.07
C PRO A 529 19.28 -54.12 -19.85
N ALA A 530 18.02 -54.19 -19.40
CA ALA A 530 17.58 -55.12 -18.37
C ALA A 530 17.83 -56.55 -18.86
N ARG A 531 19.01 -57.09 -18.55
CA ARG A 531 19.34 -58.47 -18.89
C ARG A 531 18.33 -59.34 -18.13
N PRO A 532 17.55 -60.19 -18.81
CA PRO A 532 16.79 -61.21 -18.10
C PRO A 532 17.79 -62.00 -17.27
N ALA A 533 17.45 -62.27 -16.01
CA ALA A 533 18.28 -63.06 -15.11
C ALA A 533 18.43 -64.50 -15.66
N ARG A 534 19.31 -64.66 -16.64
CA ARG A 534 19.89 -65.96 -16.98
C ARG A 534 20.90 -66.24 -15.89
N ALA A 535 20.62 -67.27 -15.09
CA ALA A 535 21.58 -67.88 -14.18
C ALA A 535 22.84 -68.22 -14.97
N ARG A 536 23.82 -67.31 -14.96
CA ARG A 536 25.10 -67.48 -15.61
C ARG A 536 26.15 -67.10 -14.58
N SER A 537 26.78 -68.12 -14.04
CA SER A 537 27.87 -68.05 -13.08
C SER A 537 29.05 -67.30 -13.72
N TRP A 538 29.22 -66.04 -13.31
CA TRP A 538 30.41 -65.25 -13.61
C TRP A 538 31.47 -65.55 -12.55
N ARG A 539 32.66 -65.97 -12.99
CA ARG A 539 33.84 -66.17 -12.12
C ARG A 539 34.63 -64.86 -12.10
N GLY A 540 34.59 -64.13 -10.99
CA GLY A 540 35.42 -62.94 -10.75
C GLY A 540 34.94 -62.13 -9.53
N PHE A 541 35.78 -62.06 -8.50
CA PHE A 541 35.67 -61.35 -7.20
C PHE A 541 34.31 -61.42 -6.46
N HIS A 542 34.23 -62.34 -5.50
CA HIS A 542 33.10 -62.55 -4.61
C HIS A 542 33.07 -61.54 -3.45
N LEU A 543 32.13 -60.59 -3.47
CA LEU A 543 31.34 -60.35 -2.25
C LEU A 543 30.34 -61.52 -2.13
N PRO A 544 30.07 -62.09 -0.95
CA PRO A 544 29.17 -63.23 -0.83
C PRO A 544 27.81 -62.83 -1.42
N ALA A 545 27.31 -63.60 -2.40
CA ALA A 545 26.06 -63.31 -3.12
C ALA A 545 24.85 -63.07 -2.20
N ARG A 546 24.92 -63.58 -0.96
CA ARG A 546 23.96 -63.30 0.11
C ARG A 546 24.02 -61.85 0.59
N ALA A 547 25.20 -61.24 0.72
CA ALA A 547 25.36 -59.84 1.17
C ALA A 547 24.89 -58.84 0.10
N SER A 548 25.18 -59.07 -1.18
CA SER A 548 24.71 -58.22 -2.30
C SER A 548 23.18 -58.33 -2.51
N ALA A 549 22.61 -59.53 -2.40
CA ALA A 549 21.15 -59.73 -2.46
C ALA A 549 20.42 -59.15 -1.23
N VAL A 550 21.00 -59.23 -0.03
CA VAL A 550 20.43 -58.64 1.20
C VAL A 550 20.55 -57.11 1.19
N LEU A 551 21.67 -56.55 0.72
CA LEU A 551 21.83 -55.10 0.55
C LEU A 551 20.84 -54.57 -0.49
N GLY A 552 20.68 -55.23 -1.64
CA GLY A 552 19.66 -54.84 -2.63
C GLY A 552 18.21 -54.99 -2.13
N ALA A 553 17.92 -56.05 -1.36
CA ALA A 553 16.60 -56.32 -0.80
C ALA A 553 16.23 -55.39 0.37
N LEU A 554 17.20 -54.78 1.05
CA LEU A 554 16.96 -53.85 2.16
C LEU A 554 17.06 -52.38 1.70
N PHE A 555 18.02 -52.07 0.83
CA PHE A 555 18.30 -50.69 0.40
C PHE A 555 17.24 -50.15 -0.56
N VAL A 556 16.73 -50.96 -1.50
CA VAL A 556 15.70 -50.51 -2.45
C VAL A 556 14.39 -50.16 -1.73
N PRO A 557 13.83 -50.99 -0.83
CA PRO A 557 12.63 -50.61 -0.08
C PRO A 557 12.85 -49.40 0.83
N VAL A 558 14.01 -49.30 1.49
CA VAL A 558 14.33 -48.16 2.37
C VAL A 558 14.48 -46.86 1.57
N ALA A 559 15.17 -46.88 0.44
CA ALA A 559 15.32 -45.72 -0.43
C ALA A 559 13.98 -45.29 -1.07
N VAL A 560 13.15 -46.26 -1.48
CA VAL A 560 11.80 -46.00 -1.99
C VAL A 560 10.93 -45.39 -0.89
N LEU A 561 10.90 -45.98 0.31
CA LEU A 561 10.12 -45.47 1.43
C LEU A 561 10.58 -44.08 1.86
N PHE A 562 11.89 -43.87 2.00
CA PHE A 562 12.46 -42.58 2.38
C PHE A 562 12.21 -41.50 1.32
N GLY A 563 12.44 -41.81 0.04
CA GLY A 563 12.19 -40.88 -1.07
C GLY A 563 10.70 -40.52 -1.20
N THR A 564 9.80 -41.49 -1.02
CA THR A 564 8.36 -41.25 -1.09
C THR A 564 7.86 -40.46 0.14
N ALA A 565 8.40 -40.72 1.33
CA ALA A 565 8.10 -39.96 2.54
C ALA A 565 8.60 -38.50 2.43
N LEU A 566 9.80 -38.29 1.89
CA LEU A 566 10.40 -36.97 1.73
C LEU A 566 9.63 -36.11 0.71
N TYR A 567 9.17 -36.70 -0.39
CA TYR A 567 8.51 -35.96 -1.48
C TYR A 567 6.98 -35.85 -1.31
N GLY A 568 6.32 -36.94 -0.89
CA GLY A 568 4.86 -37.03 -0.82
C GLY A 568 4.27 -37.07 0.58
N GLY A 569 5.11 -37.06 1.63
CA GLY A 569 4.65 -37.15 3.02
C GLY A 569 3.76 -38.38 3.27
N VAL A 570 2.74 -38.21 4.10
CA VAL A 570 1.78 -39.29 4.45
C VAL A 570 0.95 -39.73 3.24
N LEU A 571 0.58 -38.80 2.35
CA LEU A 571 -0.18 -39.09 1.14
C LEU A 571 0.63 -39.99 0.18
N GLY A 572 1.91 -39.68 -0.02
CA GLY A 572 2.81 -40.48 -0.84
C GLY A 572 3.02 -41.89 -0.28
N LEU A 573 3.21 -42.02 1.03
CA LEU A 573 3.32 -43.33 1.68
C LEU A 573 2.02 -44.15 1.58
N GLY A 574 0.87 -43.52 1.77
CA GLY A 574 -0.44 -44.14 1.62
C GLY A 574 -0.69 -44.63 0.18
N ALA A 575 -0.40 -43.79 -0.81
CA ALA A 575 -0.51 -44.14 -2.22
C ALA A 575 0.42 -45.30 -2.59
N LEU A 576 1.67 -45.27 -2.13
CA LEU A 576 2.64 -46.33 -2.38
C LEU A 576 2.18 -47.67 -1.80
N ALA A 577 1.68 -47.68 -0.56
CA ALA A 577 1.17 -48.89 0.08
C ALA A 577 -0.04 -49.47 -0.66
N ALA A 578 -1.01 -48.61 -1.03
CA ALA A 578 -2.20 -49.02 -1.77
C ALA A 578 -1.86 -49.58 -3.16
N LEU A 579 -0.97 -48.92 -3.90
CA LEU A 579 -0.56 -49.34 -5.24
C LEU A 579 0.33 -50.58 -5.23
N TRP A 580 1.17 -50.74 -4.20
CA TRP A 580 1.91 -51.97 -3.98
C TRP A 580 0.98 -53.14 -3.67
N LEU A 581 -0.04 -52.95 -2.83
CA LEU A 581 -1.05 -53.97 -2.55
C LEU A 581 -1.85 -54.33 -3.81
N LEU A 582 -2.29 -53.31 -4.57
CA LEU A 582 -3.00 -53.47 -5.84
C LEU A 582 -2.18 -54.29 -6.85
N ARG A 583 -0.87 -54.04 -6.91
CA ARG A 583 0.06 -54.83 -7.73
C ARG A 583 0.07 -56.31 -7.35
N GLN A 584 0.05 -56.63 -6.05
CA GLN A 584 0.01 -58.04 -5.61
C GLN A 584 -1.30 -58.72 -6.01
N LEU A 585 -2.42 -58.01 -5.87
CA LEU A 585 -3.76 -58.50 -6.25
C LEU A 585 -3.91 -58.69 -7.77
N ALA A 586 -3.38 -57.75 -8.56
CA ALA A 586 -3.41 -57.80 -10.03
C ALA A 586 -2.45 -58.84 -10.64
N GLY A 587 -1.52 -59.38 -9.85
CA GLY A 587 -0.65 -60.48 -10.24
C GLY A 587 0.15 -60.19 -11.51
N ALA A 588 0.03 -61.07 -12.52
CA ALA A 588 0.80 -60.94 -13.77
C ALA A 588 0.51 -59.64 -14.55
N ARG A 589 -0.64 -59.00 -14.31
CA ARG A 589 -1.03 -57.72 -14.95
C ARG A 589 -0.66 -56.50 -14.12
N GLY A 590 -0.05 -56.66 -12.94
CA GLY A 590 0.21 -55.57 -12.00
C GLY A 590 1.05 -54.42 -12.58
N HIS A 591 2.05 -54.72 -13.41
CA HIS A 591 2.85 -53.67 -14.06
C HIS A 591 2.06 -52.85 -15.09
N LEU A 592 1.14 -53.50 -15.83
CA LEU A 592 0.27 -52.82 -16.78
C LEU A 592 -0.71 -51.88 -16.05
N VAL A 593 -1.30 -52.37 -14.96
CA VAL A 593 -2.23 -51.59 -14.11
C VAL A 593 -1.53 -50.36 -13.53
N LEU A 594 -0.33 -50.52 -12.97
CA LEU A 594 0.44 -49.39 -12.44
C LEU A 594 0.87 -48.39 -13.52
N GLY A 595 1.24 -48.87 -14.71
CA GLY A 595 1.58 -47.99 -15.85
C GLY A 595 0.40 -47.15 -16.32
N VAL A 596 -0.81 -47.73 -16.39
CA VAL A 596 -2.05 -47.00 -16.73
C VAL A 596 -2.37 -45.96 -15.66
N ILE A 597 -2.24 -46.31 -14.37
CA ILE A 597 -2.49 -45.37 -13.26
C ILE A 597 -1.48 -44.21 -13.30
N ALA A 598 -0.20 -44.48 -13.46
CA ALA A 598 0.83 -43.44 -13.54
C ALA A 598 0.60 -42.48 -14.72
N THR A 599 0.25 -43.04 -15.88
CA THR A 599 0.01 -42.24 -17.09
C THR A 599 -1.29 -41.43 -16.97
N GLY A 600 -2.38 -42.06 -16.50
CA GLY A 600 -3.68 -41.41 -16.35
C GLY A 600 -3.67 -40.29 -15.32
N THR A 601 -2.97 -40.47 -14.20
CA THR A 601 -2.83 -39.43 -13.16
C THR A 601 -1.96 -38.27 -13.62
N LEU A 602 -0.87 -38.50 -14.37
CA LEU A 602 -0.08 -37.42 -14.97
C LEU A 602 -0.85 -36.65 -16.05
N LEU A 603 -1.63 -37.34 -16.90
CA LEU A 603 -2.48 -36.67 -17.90
C LEU A 603 -3.58 -35.85 -17.25
N ALA A 604 -4.21 -36.36 -16.19
CA ALA A 604 -5.21 -35.62 -15.42
C ALA A 604 -4.60 -34.39 -14.72
N ALA A 605 -3.40 -34.52 -14.15
CA ALA A 605 -2.68 -33.39 -13.56
C ALA A 605 -2.37 -32.32 -14.60
N GLY A 606 -1.88 -32.72 -15.78
CA GLY A 606 -1.61 -31.79 -16.89
C GLY A 606 -2.88 -31.11 -17.42
N ALA A 607 -4.00 -31.83 -17.51
CA ALA A 607 -5.28 -31.26 -17.91
C ALA A 607 -5.80 -30.24 -16.88
N MET A 608 -5.65 -30.52 -15.58
CA MET A 608 -6.03 -29.56 -14.52
C MET A 608 -5.23 -28.27 -14.61
N VAL A 609 -3.91 -28.35 -14.79
CA VAL A 609 -3.05 -27.16 -14.96
C VAL A 609 -3.40 -26.37 -16.23
N LEU A 610 -3.82 -27.05 -17.30
CA LEU A 610 -4.19 -26.37 -18.55
C LEU A 610 -5.56 -25.69 -18.49
N LEU A 611 -6.52 -26.30 -17.78
CA LEU A 611 -7.89 -25.79 -17.67
C LEU A 611 -8.06 -24.75 -16.57
N ASP A 612 -7.19 -24.78 -15.56
CA ASP A 612 -7.21 -23.86 -14.42
C ASP A 612 -5.77 -23.52 -14.00
N PRO A 613 -5.07 -22.67 -14.76
CA PRO A 613 -3.66 -22.35 -14.53
C PRO A 613 -3.40 -21.58 -13.23
N GLU A 614 -4.42 -20.92 -12.67
CA GLU A 614 -4.35 -20.16 -11.41
C GLU A 614 -4.93 -20.94 -10.21
N GLY A 615 -5.52 -22.11 -10.45
CA GLY A 615 -6.11 -22.97 -9.44
C GLY A 615 -5.13 -23.57 -8.42
N ALA A 616 -5.68 -24.12 -7.35
CA ALA A 616 -4.90 -24.71 -6.26
C ALA A 616 -3.94 -25.82 -6.74
N VAL A 617 -2.64 -25.63 -6.51
CA VAL A 617 -1.54 -26.54 -6.91
C VAL A 617 -1.65 -27.94 -6.26
N THR A 618 -2.46 -28.07 -5.21
CA THR A 618 -2.61 -29.30 -4.41
C THR A 618 -3.16 -30.48 -5.21
N GLY A 619 -4.09 -30.26 -6.14
CA GLY A 619 -4.69 -31.31 -6.98
C GLY A 619 -3.69 -31.95 -7.95
N PRO A 620 -3.06 -31.16 -8.84
CA PRO A 620 -2.01 -31.64 -9.74
C PRO A 620 -0.82 -32.26 -9.01
N GLN A 621 -0.44 -31.71 -7.85
CA GLN A 621 0.65 -32.23 -7.03
C GLN A 621 0.32 -33.60 -6.43
N ALA A 622 -0.90 -33.79 -5.91
CA ALA A 622 -1.35 -35.07 -5.38
C ALA A 622 -1.36 -36.16 -6.47
N LEU A 623 -1.84 -35.83 -7.67
CA LEU A 623 -1.84 -36.75 -8.82
C LEU A 623 -0.41 -37.12 -9.26
N SER A 624 0.51 -36.17 -9.24
CA SER A 624 1.94 -36.41 -9.54
C SER A 624 2.60 -37.33 -8.49
N ILE A 625 2.25 -37.18 -7.21
CA ILE A 625 2.70 -38.05 -6.12
C ILE A 625 2.17 -39.47 -6.31
N VAL A 626 0.90 -39.63 -6.71
CA VAL A 626 0.29 -40.94 -7.01
C VAL A 626 0.97 -41.60 -8.21
N ALA A 627 1.31 -40.83 -9.26
CA ALA A 627 2.05 -41.34 -10.40
C ALA A 627 3.44 -41.85 -10.02
N LEU A 628 4.19 -41.08 -9.23
CA LEU A 628 5.49 -41.49 -8.70
C LEU A 628 5.37 -42.75 -7.84
N ALA A 629 4.38 -42.81 -6.96
CA ALA A 629 4.10 -43.98 -6.12
C ALA A 629 3.76 -45.23 -6.95
N ALA A 630 3.04 -45.08 -8.07
CA ALA A 630 2.77 -46.18 -9.00
C ALA A 630 4.04 -46.73 -9.65
N VAL A 631 4.96 -45.86 -10.07
CA VAL A 631 6.26 -46.25 -10.62
C VAL A 631 7.10 -46.98 -9.57
N LEU A 632 7.19 -46.43 -8.36
CA LEU A 632 7.96 -46.99 -7.25
C LEU A 632 7.40 -48.33 -6.76
N ALA A 633 6.07 -48.48 -6.70
CA ALA A 633 5.40 -49.75 -6.39
C ALA A 633 5.75 -50.85 -7.41
N GLY A 634 6.04 -50.49 -8.66
CA GLY A 634 6.48 -51.41 -9.70
C GLY A 634 7.88 -51.97 -9.49
N VAL A 635 8.75 -51.24 -8.77
CA VAL A 635 10.14 -51.61 -8.47
C VAL A 635 10.23 -52.49 -7.22
N LEU A 636 9.27 -52.39 -6.30
CA LEU A 636 9.22 -53.18 -5.07
C LEU A 636 8.99 -54.69 -5.37
N PRO A 637 9.64 -55.59 -4.59
CA PRO A 637 9.49 -57.03 -4.78
C PRO A 637 8.03 -57.49 -4.62
N ALA A 638 7.64 -58.47 -5.45
CA ALA A 638 6.38 -59.19 -5.26
C ALA A 638 6.49 -60.13 -4.05
N ALA A 639 5.44 -60.22 -3.22
CA ALA A 639 5.42 -61.15 -2.11
C ALA A 639 5.49 -62.59 -2.64
N PRO A 640 6.31 -63.48 -2.03
CA PRO A 640 6.40 -64.87 -2.47
C PRO A 640 5.05 -65.57 -2.33
N ARG A 641 4.51 -66.09 -3.45
CA ARG A 641 3.29 -66.92 -3.43
C ARG A 641 3.63 -68.27 -2.82
N ALA A 642 2.95 -68.65 -1.74
CA ALA A 642 3.04 -69.98 -1.17
C ALA A 642 2.50 -71.00 -2.17
N THR A 643 3.38 -71.72 -2.87
CA THR A 643 3.00 -72.86 -3.70
C THR A 643 2.67 -74.04 -2.79
N SER A 644 1.39 -74.41 -2.69
CA SER A 644 0.94 -75.64 -2.04
C SER A 644 1.39 -76.86 -2.87
N THR A 645 2.36 -77.62 -2.37
CA THR A 645 2.76 -78.93 -2.92
C THR A 645 1.75 -80.01 -2.50
N PRO A 646 1.16 -80.81 -3.40
CA PRO A 646 0.24 -81.89 -3.03
C PRO A 646 0.99 -83.17 -2.59
N GLY A 647 0.73 -83.61 -1.34
CA GLY A 647 0.63 -85.00 -0.90
C GLY A 647 1.81 -85.97 -1.11
N ALA A 648 2.62 -86.17 -0.06
CA ALA A 648 3.35 -87.43 0.15
C ALA A 648 2.69 -88.23 1.28
N ARG A 649 2.17 -89.42 0.96
CA ARG A 649 1.47 -90.32 1.88
C ARG A 649 2.45 -91.01 2.83
N LEU A 650 2.10 -91.02 4.12
CA LEU A 650 2.76 -91.81 5.17
C LEU A 650 2.56 -93.31 4.94
N THR A 651 3.64 -94.08 4.97
CA THR A 651 3.64 -95.54 5.12
C THR A 651 3.94 -95.91 6.58
N TRP A 652 3.02 -96.67 7.19
CA TRP A 652 3.17 -97.32 8.49
C TRP A 652 4.04 -98.57 8.41
N PRO A 653 4.76 -98.95 9.49
CA PRO A 653 5.10 -100.33 9.76
C PRO A 653 4.30 -100.89 10.96
N ARG A 654 3.73 -102.10 10.76
CA ARG A 654 3.27 -103.02 11.80
C ARG A 654 4.33 -104.12 11.97
N ARG A 655 4.83 -104.37 13.20
CA ARG A 655 5.18 -105.70 13.81
C ARG A 655 5.76 -105.57 15.22
N TRP A 656 5.43 -106.35 16.28
CA TRP A 656 4.30 -107.24 16.67
C TRP A 656 4.56 -107.83 18.10
N ARG A 657 3.51 -108.17 18.85
CA ARG A 657 3.30 -109.36 19.73
C ARG A 657 1.78 -109.56 19.86
N ALA A 658 1.19 -110.75 19.84
CA ALA A 658 1.73 -112.13 19.79
C ALA A 658 1.19 -112.88 18.57
#